data_AF-A0A0C7MU90-F1
#
_entry.id   AF-A0A0C7MU90-F1
#
_cell.length_a   1.000
_cell.length_b   1.000
_cell.length_c   1.000
_cell.angle_alpha   90.00
_cell.angle_beta   90.00
_cell.angle_gamma   90.00
#
_symmetry.space_group_name_H-M   'P 1'
#
loop_
_entity.id
_entity.type
_entity.pdbx_description
1 polymer ?
#
loop_
_entity_poly.entity_id
_entity_poly.type
_entity_poly.pdbx_seq_one_letter_code
_entity_poly.pdbx_strand_id
1 'polypeptide(L)'
;MLLGPSKPPQISIVPLLKNGENNTSPSAEEALQTLHLPYSNCMVVLTTKQILVYNYKPLALVSSFVRSNYSLEKYGENKRLYADAVDKDMFRDLSPEADIKFLTTSSSKVTFYVTSSMNFVFVFEILLSLGPVSLYKETGLPILDMNKVDHDFGQEMMNNTEDDETLTVFDRTESTKIIQNGYAVDKQQGFLHFLTRSADTLDEIPIKKVELRLQVMFSFGRSIIDLAGFCDTTTRGESKRQQYMMILFPNSVHILFLQNFQMKDNILIDVSDGYRLLQCQGKPCVVSVDAQSKISLTELDLVGKKGIHRQFSYEASGPLVDIFVNDNVLTFVLEFYLLLYDLNADTTIKRIRSQTSLICGGLINHENSILFTKNGFKMFTKWGNCIVSTFDDDDDTERSSESAGPSGFTSIDGSIVTTSFDGKLSKWDIWSKIVTPFNNFRTSTPLILQTENNDLMLFAPTSDSAGNVPFQVLKLPSQTINNYVPLVRTNGSITMLAAFVSNKNILLICNMLTNIWLSFMDLNLIEIQWLGDEYLFCHSLGEDMKQWLRCYHFPIEGGTASDLSELLIWEYAVSSKIDIRSIHANTLSSYKLLKVKSKSAESEKLQNLFKTAEVLIQDDQGSLRTIDIISKIGPGDNIEIKVFHQHPAEKVLVQKERKCHWIMSHNGGYFVNQGDEILKLEKAEEGVWKTSVLLDRIERILDVIDAGVYAVQENKVVVYNIEELWNSKDPVAVVEISEGDYPVVISPEAAIIHSVQFVFSNECSKIIPRQAIYLDQVIDHHLATGTSYQSIDSRYRSLQHYKFSLEKILSGKVLTNEPLSDIVSLINFYDQGPKHSGRLEIISNCLRKIEVEHWDFLFQKLDLSPRDLLLQCIEHDEARVLGILLMVFLNYDGSKKTEDLRPDQNDTSPQTQTEPGSITTILNDDELMLQVLRVLVNTASSSSDRDEAREFWDMSFQLARFIQALDKENKTSLVQRAVQILS
;
A
#
# COMPACT_ATOMS: atom_id res chain seq x y z
N MET A 1 2.22 0.63 3.55
CA MET A 1 0.84 0.15 3.35
C MET A 1 -0.01 1.18 2.59
N LEU A 2 -0.94 0.79 1.72
CA LEU A 2 -1.75 1.77 0.96
C LEU A 2 -2.55 2.70 1.89
N LEU A 3 -2.39 4.01 1.70
CA LEU A 3 -3.09 5.09 2.41
C LEU A 3 -3.52 6.15 1.39
N GLY A 4 -4.69 6.77 1.58
CA GLY A 4 -5.04 7.99 0.84
C GLY A 4 -6.30 8.69 1.32
N PRO A 5 -6.51 9.96 0.94
CA PRO A 5 -7.58 10.78 1.48
C PRO A 5 -8.95 10.20 1.14
N SER A 6 -9.83 10.07 2.14
CA SER A 6 -11.20 9.59 1.95
C SER A 6 -12.17 10.69 1.50
N LYS A 7 -11.88 11.94 1.87
CA LYS A 7 -12.65 13.13 1.53
C LYS A 7 -11.75 14.38 1.65
N PRO A 8 -12.19 15.54 1.13
CA PRO A 8 -11.49 16.80 1.37
C PRO A 8 -11.31 17.11 2.86
N PRO A 9 -10.24 17.82 3.25
CA PRO A 9 -9.92 18.06 4.65
C PRO A 9 -10.97 18.94 5.33
N GLN A 10 -11.23 18.65 6.59
CA GLN A 10 -11.99 19.56 7.46
C GLN A 10 -11.05 20.65 7.97
N ILE A 11 -11.36 21.92 7.65
CA ILE A 11 -10.53 23.06 8.03
C ILE A 11 -11.19 23.81 9.19
N SER A 12 -10.41 24.06 10.23
CA SER A 12 -10.76 24.90 11.38
C SER A 12 -9.65 25.94 11.61
N ILE A 13 -9.92 26.94 12.46
CA ILE A 13 -8.97 28.00 12.80
C ILE A 13 -8.73 27.97 14.30
N VAL A 14 -7.47 28.18 14.71
CA VAL A 14 -7.13 28.28 16.14
C VAL A 14 -7.88 29.44 16.81
N PRO A 15 -8.25 29.33 18.09
CA PRO A 15 -8.99 30.38 18.78
C PRO A 15 -8.26 31.73 18.77
N LEU A 16 -8.97 32.79 18.37
CA LEU A 16 -8.42 34.14 18.38
C LEU A 16 -8.19 34.62 19.83
N LEU A 17 -7.05 35.28 20.05
CA LEU A 17 -6.77 35.99 21.30
C LEU A 17 -7.75 37.17 21.46
N LYS A 18 -8.56 37.15 22.52
CA LYS A 18 -9.32 38.34 22.93
C LYS A 18 -8.36 39.34 23.55
N ASN A 19 -7.92 40.33 22.80
CA ASN A 19 -7.21 41.48 23.36
C ASN A 19 -8.18 42.26 24.25
N GLY A 20 -7.79 42.51 25.50
CA GLY A 20 -8.59 43.31 26.42
C GLY A 20 -8.85 44.72 25.86
N GLU A 21 -10.13 45.13 25.90
CA GLU A 21 -10.74 46.46 25.77
C GLU A 21 -10.29 47.47 24.68
N ASN A 22 -9.30 47.19 23.84
CA ASN A 22 -8.92 48.08 22.74
C ASN A 22 -9.20 47.44 21.38
N ASN A 23 -10.05 48.12 20.59
CA ASN A 23 -10.53 47.81 19.24
C ASN A 23 -9.42 47.76 18.17
N THR A 24 -8.38 46.94 18.34
CA THR A 24 -7.52 46.50 17.25
C THR A 24 -8.03 45.16 16.74
N SER A 25 -8.19 45.04 15.42
CA SER A 25 -8.56 43.80 14.74
C SER A 25 -7.80 42.59 15.33
N PRO A 26 -8.47 41.46 15.60
CA PRO A 26 -7.81 40.28 16.13
C PRO A 26 -6.68 39.86 15.17
N SER A 27 -5.44 39.81 15.67
CA SER A 27 -4.31 39.28 14.90
C SER A 27 -4.47 37.78 14.79
N ALA A 28 -4.47 37.24 13.57
CA ALA A 28 -4.40 35.80 13.34
C ALA A 28 -3.13 35.26 14.03
N GLU A 29 -3.27 34.15 14.77
CA GLU A 29 -2.15 33.52 15.46
C GLU A 29 -1.58 32.40 14.60
N GLU A 30 -0.26 32.33 14.47
CA GLU A 30 0.39 31.28 13.68
C GLU A 30 0.39 29.96 14.44
N ALA A 31 -0.11 28.90 13.83
CA ALA A 31 0.02 27.54 14.35
C ALA A 31 1.37 26.98 13.89
N LEU A 32 2.26 26.66 14.82
CA LEU A 32 3.65 26.30 14.54
C LEU A 32 3.83 24.79 14.38
N GLN A 33 3.15 23.99 15.22
CA GLN A 33 3.32 22.55 15.28
C GLN A 33 2.10 21.90 15.93
N THR A 34 1.83 20.65 15.56
CA THR A 34 0.87 19.78 16.26
C THR A 34 1.56 18.47 16.66
N LEU A 35 1.14 17.89 17.79
CA LEU A 35 1.72 16.65 18.32
C LEU A 35 0.65 15.84 19.06
N HIS A 36 0.55 14.55 18.73
CA HIS A 36 -0.21 13.60 19.52
C HIS A 36 0.57 13.17 20.77
N LEU A 37 -0.09 13.17 21.93
CA LEU A 37 0.52 12.73 23.18
C LEU A 37 0.33 11.22 23.37
N PRO A 38 1.42 10.44 23.49
CA PRO A 38 1.33 8.98 23.65
C PRO A 38 0.46 8.56 24.83
N TYR A 39 -0.21 7.41 24.70
CA TYR A 39 -1.08 6.81 25.73
C TYR A 39 -2.28 7.67 26.16
N SER A 40 -2.65 8.68 25.37
CA SER A 40 -3.77 9.60 25.66
C SER A 40 -4.62 9.86 24.42
N ASN A 41 -5.78 10.48 24.61
CA ASN A 41 -6.62 11.03 23.53
C ASN A 41 -6.36 12.54 23.35
N CYS A 42 -5.16 13.00 23.71
CA CYS A 42 -4.80 14.41 23.68
C CYS A 42 -3.87 14.72 22.51
N MET A 43 -4.22 15.76 21.77
CA MET A 43 -3.39 16.38 20.74
C MET A 43 -3.09 17.81 21.16
N VAL A 44 -1.83 18.21 21.09
CA VAL A 44 -1.40 19.57 21.44
C VAL A 44 -1.11 20.35 20.17
N VAL A 45 -1.70 21.53 20.04
CA VAL A 45 -1.39 22.51 19.00
C VAL A 45 -0.60 23.65 19.64
N LEU A 46 0.62 23.88 19.14
CA LEU A 46 1.49 24.96 19.57
C LEU A 46 1.31 26.16 18.64
N THR A 47 1.04 27.32 19.23
CA THR A 47 1.07 28.60 18.52
C THR A 47 2.18 29.48 19.08
N THR A 48 2.43 30.64 18.47
CA THR A 48 3.48 31.57 18.94
C THR A 48 3.28 32.03 20.40
N LYS A 49 2.03 32.11 20.88
CA LYS A 49 1.71 32.63 22.23
C LYS A 49 0.83 31.72 23.08
N GLN A 50 0.19 30.70 22.49
CA GLN A 50 -0.68 29.76 23.19
C GLN A 50 -0.22 28.31 23.06
N ILE A 51 -0.71 27.50 23.99
CA ILE A 51 -0.66 26.04 23.94
C ILE A 51 -2.10 25.57 24.05
N LEU A 52 -2.57 24.84 23.05
CA LEU A 52 -3.94 24.36 22.93
C LEU A 52 -3.96 22.85 23.05
N VAL A 53 -4.77 22.31 23.97
CA VAL A 53 -4.94 20.87 24.15
C VAL A 53 -6.32 20.48 23.63
N TYR A 54 -6.33 19.63 22.63
CA TYR A 54 -7.52 19.04 22.04
C TYR A 54 -7.70 17.60 22.53
N ASN A 55 -8.92 17.23 22.87
CA ASN A 55 -9.36 15.84 22.82
C ASN A 55 -9.46 15.47 21.34
N TYR A 56 -8.87 14.35 20.90
CA TYR A 56 -8.77 14.02 19.48
C TYR A 56 -10.05 13.33 18.95
N LYS A 57 -10.60 12.37 19.70
CA LYS A 57 -11.81 11.62 19.34
C LYS A 57 -12.87 11.75 20.45
N PRO A 58 -13.90 12.61 20.31
CA PRO A 58 -14.11 13.52 19.19
C PRO A 58 -13.21 14.77 19.27
N LEU A 59 -12.93 15.41 18.12
CA LEU A 59 -12.02 16.55 18.07
C LEU A 59 -12.63 17.78 18.76
N ALA A 60 -12.10 18.15 19.94
CA ALA A 60 -12.60 19.26 20.74
C ALA A 60 -11.51 19.91 21.58
N LEU A 61 -11.48 21.25 21.65
CA LEU A 61 -10.55 21.97 22.53
C LEU A 61 -10.98 21.79 23.99
N VAL A 62 -10.12 21.22 24.82
CA VAL A 62 -10.40 20.89 26.23
C VAL A 62 -9.59 21.70 27.23
N SER A 63 -8.42 22.21 26.83
CA SER A 63 -7.62 23.11 27.68
C SER A 63 -6.80 24.08 26.84
N SER A 64 -6.48 25.24 27.40
CA SER A 64 -5.62 26.24 26.76
C SER A 64 -4.74 26.94 27.79
N PHE A 65 -3.51 27.23 27.41
CA PHE A 65 -2.57 28.04 28.19
C PHE A 65 -2.10 29.21 27.35
N VAL A 66 -2.46 30.43 27.76
CA VAL A 66 -2.12 31.67 27.06
C VAL A 66 -1.00 32.38 27.80
N ARG A 67 0.09 32.68 27.11
CA ARG A 67 1.21 33.42 27.70
C ARG A 67 0.88 34.91 27.79
N SER A 68 1.18 35.51 28.94
CA SER A 68 1.06 36.96 29.12
C SER A 68 2.13 37.71 28.33
N ASN A 69 1.89 38.98 27.99
CA ASN A 69 2.90 39.82 27.31
C ASN A 69 4.23 39.86 28.09
N TYR A 70 4.17 39.95 29.42
CA TYR A 70 5.36 39.87 30.27
C TYR A 70 6.14 38.55 30.08
N SER A 71 5.43 37.42 29.98
CA SER A 71 6.06 36.12 29.74
C SER A 71 6.73 36.07 28.37
N LEU A 72 6.09 36.62 27.33
CA LEU A 72 6.63 36.65 25.97
C LEU A 72 7.86 37.56 25.86
N GLU A 73 7.81 38.76 26.44
CA GLU A 73 8.94 39.70 26.46
C GLU A 73 10.15 39.11 27.19
N LYS A 74 9.93 38.42 28.30
CA LYS A 74 11.01 37.91 29.15
C LYS A 74 11.58 36.57 28.69
N TYR A 75 10.73 35.67 28.21
CA TYR A 75 11.12 34.29 27.90
C TYR A 75 10.99 33.93 26.42
N GLY A 76 10.66 34.89 25.55
CA GLY A 76 10.50 34.70 24.11
C GLY A 76 9.20 33.99 23.73
N GLU A 77 8.86 34.02 22.44
CA GLU A 77 7.73 33.29 21.85
C GLU A 77 7.99 31.77 21.84
N ASN A 78 6.93 30.99 21.70
CA ASN A 78 7.04 29.54 21.56
C ASN A 78 7.71 29.18 20.22
N LYS A 79 8.49 28.10 20.19
CA LYS A 79 9.27 27.68 19.02
C LYS A 79 8.98 26.24 18.58
N ARG A 80 9.14 25.26 19.47
CA ARG A 80 8.93 23.82 19.17
C ARG A 80 8.35 23.07 20.37
N LEU A 81 7.68 21.97 20.07
CA LEU A 81 6.99 21.07 20.98
C LEU A 81 7.58 19.64 20.88
N TYR A 82 7.77 18.98 22.02
CA TYR A 82 8.29 17.61 22.13
C TYR A 82 7.49 16.78 23.15
N ALA A 83 7.28 15.49 22.88
CA ALA A 83 6.54 14.58 23.77
C ALA A 83 7.48 13.60 24.47
N ASP A 84 7.22 13.33 25.74
CA ASP A 84 8.10 12.58 26.64
C ASP A 84 8.24 11.07 26.34
N ALA A 85 7.33 10.48 25.58
CA ALA A 85 7.31 9.03 25.34
C ALA A 85 7.67 8.62 23.91
N VAL A 86 7.86 9.58 22.99
CA VAL A 86 8.26 9.29 21.59
C VAL A 86 9.72 8.84 21.54
N ASP A 87 10.57 9.37 22.43
CA ASP A 87 12.02 9.19 22.38
C ASP A 87 12.55 8.17 23.40
N LYS A 88 11.69 7.33 24.01
CA LYS A 88 12.10 6.39 25.07
C LYS A 88 13.29 5.52 24.65
N ASP A 89 13.26 5.02 23.43
CA ASP A 89 14.30 4.14 22.92
C ASP A 89 15.64 4.86 22.72
N MET A 90 15.67 6.19 22.59
CA MET A 90 16.91 6.98 22.60
C MET A 90 17.65 6.91 23.95
N PHE A 91 16.95 6.54 25.03
CA PHE A 91 17.50 6.43 26.38
C PHE A 91 17.66 4.97 26.83
N ARG A 92 17.51 3.99 25.93
CA ARG A 92 17.52 2.55 26.27
C ARG A 92 18.79 2.10 26.99
N ASP A 93 19.95 2.66 26.63
CA ASP A 93 21.23 2.33 27.29
C ASP A 93 21.34 2.88 28.73
N LEU A 94 20.49 3.85 29.10
CA LEU A 94 20.50 4.52 30.40
C LEU A 94 19.43 4.00 31.37
N SER A 95 18.40 3.32 30.87
CA SER A 95 17.31 2.76 31.67
C SER A 95 17.43 1.23 31.70
N PRO A 96 17.42 0.57 32.88
CA PRO A 96 17.37 -0.89 32.95
C PRO A 96 16.10 -1.37 32.25
N GLU A 97 16.20 -2.37 31.36
CA GLU A 97 15.11 -2.88 30.51
C GLU A 97 13.77 -2.88 31.24
N ALA A 98 13.03 -1.78 31.07
CA ALA A 98 11.70 -1.65 31.62
C ALA A 98 10.81 -2.49 30.71
N ASP A 99 10.62 -3.74 31.11
CA ASP A 99 9.59 -4.61 30.57
C ASP A 99 8.33 -3.76 30.36
N ILE A 100 7.87 -3.72 29.11
CA ILE A 100 6.63 -3.02 28.69
C ILE A 100 5.43 -3.46 29.56
N LYS A 101 5.57 -4.56 30.30
CA LYS A 101 4.60 -5.14 31.24
C LYS A 101 4.06 -4.20 32.31
N PHE A 102 4.68 -3.04 32.62
CA PHE A 102 4.23 -2.22 33.77
C PHE A 102 4.04 -0.71 33.54
N LEU A 103 4.13 -0.19 32.30
CA LEU A 103 3.81 1.24 32.03
C LEU A 103 2.34 1.59 32.30
N THR A 104 1.48 0.59 32.51
CA THR A 104 0.05 0.71 32.81
C THR A 104 -0.27 1.03 34.27
N THR A 105 0.72 1.07 35.17
CA THR A 105 0.41 1.13 36.62
C THR A 105 0.09 2.50 37.19
N SER A 106 0.36 3.65 36.52
CA SER A 106 0.11 4.95 37.19
C SER A 106 0.08 6.25 36.37
N SER A 107 0.03 6.29 35.04
CA SER A 107 0.12 7.59 34.34
C SER A 107 -1.24 8.23 34.07
N SER A 108 -1.90 8.71 35.13
CA SER A 108 -2.87 9.82 35.01
C SER A 108 -2.20 11.14 34.61
N LYS A 109 -0.94 11.11 34.15
CA LYS A 109 -0.07 12.25 33.89
C LYS A 109 0.69 12.01 32.60
N VAL A 110 0.62 12.93 31.65
CA VAL A 110 1.44 12.93 30.44
C VAL A 110 2.26 14.22 30.39
N THR A 111 3.56 14.11 30.16
CA THR A 111 4.49 15.24 30.15
C THR A 111 4.87 15.61 28.71
N PHE A 112 5.03 16.90 28.45
CA PHE A 112 5.54 17.41 27.19
C PHE A 112 6.35 18.69 27.40
N TYR A 113 7.18 19.04 26.41
CA TYR A 113 8.18 20.10 26.50
C TYR A 113 7.94 21.16 25.42
N VAL A 114 7.99 22.44 25.80
CA VAL A 114 7.92 23.56 24.86
C VAL A 114 9.20 24.37 24.94
N THR A 115 9.86 24.59 23.80
CA THR A 115 11.03 25.46 23.69
C THR A 115 10.64 26.86 23.24
N SER A 116 11.38 27.88 23.68
CA SER A 116 11.16 29.27 23.29
C SER A 116 12.28 29.86 22.42
N SER A 117 11.99 31.00 21.78
CA SER A 117 12.98 31.76 21.00
C SER A 117 14.13 32.33 21.83
N MET A 118 13.96 32.42 23.17
CA MET A 118 15.00 32.85 24.12
C MET A 118 15.63 31.67 24.88
N ASN A 119 15.57 30.45 24.33
CA ASN A 119 16.24 29.25 24.85
C ASN A 119 15.76 28.80 26.24
N PHE A 120 14.46 28.95 26.52
CA PHE A 120 13.81 28.33 27.67
C PHE A 120 13.17 27.01 27.27
N VAL A 121 13.13 26.06 28.21
CA VAL A 121 12.33 24.83 28.12
C VAL A 121 11.26 24.90 29.20
N PHE A 122 9.99 24.91 28.78
CA PHE A 122 8.83 24.80 29.66
C PHE A 122 8.39 23.34 29.69
N VAL A 123 8.29 22.78 30.90
CA VAL A 123 7.80 21.41 31.10
C VAL A 123 6.35 21.47 31.53
N PHE A 124 5.47 20.96 30.68
CA PHE A 124 4.05 20.85 30.94
C PHE A 124 3.65 19.42 31.30
N GLU A 125 2.64 19.29 32.15
CA GLU A 125 2.02 18.03 32.52
C GLU A 125 0.50 18.14 32.32
N ILE A 126 -0.07 17.15 31.65
CA ILE A 126 -1.51 16.97 31.50
C ILE A 126 -1.97 15.91 32.49
N LEU A 127 -2.91 16.27 33.34
CA LEU A 127 -3.62 15.31 34.19
C LEU A 127 -4.79 14.72 33.42
N LEU A 128 -4.75 13.41 33.24
CA LEU A 128 -5.78 12.57 32.64
C LEU A 128 -6.68 12.00 33.73
N SER A 129 -7.99 12.04 33.52
CA SER A 129 -8.96 11.40 34.42
C SER A 129 -8.99 9.87 34.27
N LEU A 130 -8.68 9.36 33.07
CA LEU A 130 -8.76 7.94 32.73
C LEU A 130 -7.40 7.32 32.48
N GLY A 131 -7.30 6.03 32.85
CA GLY A 131 -6.21 5.18 32.42
C GLY A 131 -6.32 4.78 30.94
N PRO A 132 -5.22 4.34 30.31
CA PRO A 132 -5.20 3.99 28.88
C PRO A 132 -6.17 2.86 28.48
N VAL A 133 -6.46 1.90 29.37
CA VAL A 133 -7.41 0.79 29.11
C VAL A 133 -8.84 1.30 28.98
N SER A 134 -9.28 2.14 29.92
CA SER A 134 -10.61 2.75 29.89
C SER A 134 -10.77 3.64 28.66
N LEU A 135 -9.72 4.40 28.31
CA LEU A 135 -9.72 5.24 27.13
C LEU A 135 -9.88 4.43 25.84
N TYR A 136 -9.16 3.31 25.72
CA TYR A 136 -9.30 2.39 24.58
C TYR A 136 -10.73 1.85 24.45
N LYS A 137 -11.37 1.46 25.56
CA LYS A 137 -12.76 0.98 25.57
C LYS A 137 -13.76 2.08 25.16
N GLU A 138 -13.61 3.29 25.68
CA GLU A 138 -14.53 4.40 25.42
C GLU A 138 -14.36 5.03 24.02
N THR A 139 -13.13 5.15 23.51
CA THR A 139 -12.82 5.92 22.28
C THR A 139 -12.43 5.05 21.10
N GLY A 140 -11.99 3.81 21.33
CA GLY A 140 -11.47 2.92 20.30
C GLY A 140 -10.07 3.32 19.78
N LEU A 141 -9.34 4.21 20.46
CA LEU A 141 -8.00 4.59 20.03
C LEU A 141 -6.97 3.51 20.40
N PRO A 142 -6.18 2.96 19.46
CA PRO A 142 -5.25 1.86 19.71
C PRO A 142 -3.95 2.31 20.39
N ILE A 143 -4.08 2.89 21.57
CA ILE A 143 -2.97 3.40 22.38
C ILE A 143 -2.27 2.32 23.23
N LEU A 144 -2.85 1.12 23.30
CA LEU A 144 -2.31 -0.03 24.01
C LEU A 144 -2.36 -1.28 23.12
N ASP A 145 -1.32 -2.11 23.22
CA ASP A 145 -1.36 -3.47 22.71
C ASP A 145 -2.02 -4.37 23.75
N MET A 146 -3.33 -4.60 23.61
CA MET A 146 -4.11 -5.42 24.54
C MET A 146 -3.54 -6.83 24.73
N ASN A 147 -2.86 -7.39 23.72
CA ASN A 147 -2.30 -8.73 23.80
C ASN A 147 -1.10 -8.82 24.78
N LYS A 148 -0.53 -7.67 25.16
CA LYS A 148 0.57 -7.56 26.12
C LYS A 148 0.13 -7.08 27.49
N VAL A 149 -1.15 -6.73 27.66
CA VAL A 149 -1.71 -6.30 28.95
C VAL A 149 -2.06 -7.54 29.75
N ASP A 150 -1.56 -7.64 30.98
CA ASP A 150 -1.93 -8.70 31.92
C ASP A 150 -3.43 -8.62 32.25
N HIS A 151 -4.17 -9.70 32.05
CA HIS A 151 -5.63 -9.74 32.17
C HIS A 151 -6.10 -9.59 33.62
N ASP A 152 -5.35 -10.11 34.60
CA ASP A 152 -5.65 -9.92 36.02
C ASP A 152 -5.55 -8.44 36.40
N PHE A 153 -4.59 -7.72 35.81
CA PHE A 153 -4.41 -6.28 35.97
C PHE A 153 -5.43 -5.46 35.17
N GLY A 154 -5.80 -5.93 33.97
CA GLY A 154 -6.84 -5.35 33.14
C GLY A 154 -8.22 -5.39 33.80
N GLN A 155 -8.56 -6.49 34.48
CA GLN A 155 -9.81 -6.61 35.25
C GLN A 155 -9.85 -5.69 36.48
N GLU A 156 -8.74 -5.52 37.19
CA GLU A 156 -8.66 -4.64 38.37
C GLU A 156 -8.83 -3.16 37.98
N MET A 157 -8.27 -2.72 36.83
CA MET A 157 -8.52 -1.39 36.26
C MET A 157 -9.95 -1.23 35.70
N MET A 158 -10.56 -2.29 35.17
CA MET A 158 -11.93 -2.26 34.63
C MET A 158 -13.02 -2.09 35.70
N ASN A 159 -12.72 -2.40 36.97
CA ASN A 159 -13.68 -2.29 38.08
C ASN A 159 -13.70 -0.91 38.76
N ASN A 160 -12.74 -0.02 38.46
CA ASN A 160 -12.75 1.36 38.94
C ASN A 160 -13.62 2.23 38.02
N THR A 161 -14.93 2.13 38.18
CA THR A 161 -15.87 3.15 37.70
C THR A 161 -15.87 4.31 38.69
N GLU A 162 -14.87 5.18 38.63
CA GLU A 162 -14.99 6.50 39.28
C GLU A 162 -15.91 7.40 38.44
N ASP A 163 -16.73 8.21 39.13
CA ASP A 163 -17.63 9.19 38.53
C ASP A 163 -16.83 10.23 37.74
N ASP A 164 -16.92 10.20 36.41
CA ASP A 164 -16.15 11.08 35.53
C ASP A 164 -16.94 12.32 35.09
N GLU A 165 -16.31 13.50 35.23
CA GLU A 165 -16.77 14.77 34.65
C GLU A 165 -16.74 14.70 33.10
N THR A 166 -17.84 14.25 32.50
CA THR A 166 -18.04 14.28 31.05
C THR A 166 -18.50 15.66 30.58
N LEU A 167 -17.90 16.15 29.51
CA LEU A 167 -18.29 17.39 28.84
C LEU A 167 -19.14 17.06 27.62
N THR A 168 -20.29 17.72 27.47
CA THR A 168 -21.09 17.70 26.23
C THR A 168 -20.98 19.07 25.57
N VAL A 169 -20.66 19.09 24.27
CA VAL A 169 -20.62 20.31 23.47
C VAL A 169 -21.91 20.42 22.66
N PHE A 170 -22.72 21.44 22.96
CA PHE A 170 -23.96 21.71 22.23
C PHE A 170 -23.73 22.69 21.08
N ASP A 171 -24.55 22.58 20.03
CA ASP A 171 -24.59 23.60 18.98
C ASP A 171 -25.00 24.95 19.58
N ARG A 172 -24.34 26.01 19.11
CA ARG A 172 -24.55 27.37 19.65
C ARG A 172 -25.98 27.87 19.40
N THR A 173 -26.60 27.43 18.31
CA THR A 173 -27.92 27.84 17.85
C THR A 173 -29.01 26.82 18.20
N GLU A 174 -28.68 25.53 18.30
CA GLU A 174 -29.64 24.45 18.55
C GLU A 174 -29.22 23.55 19.73
N SER A 175 -29.81 23.75 20.91
CA SER A 175 -29.50 22.96 22.11
C SER A 175 -29.93 21.49 22.06
N THR A 176 -30.70 21.11 21.04
CA THR A 176 -31.05 19.72 20.75
C THR A 176 -29.94 18.99 19.97
N LYS A 177 -28.95 19.72 19.46
CA LYS A 177 -27.83 19.15 18.72
C LYS A 177 -26.53 19.24 19.52
N ILE A 178 -25.74 18.18 19.43
CA ILE A 178 -24.39 18.12 19.97
C ILE A 178 -23.38 18.16 18.84
N ILE A 179 -22.21 18.75 19.08
CA ILE A 179 -21.12 18.83 18.10
C ILE A 179 -20.15 17.67 18.35
N GLN A 180 -19.98 16.81 17.36
CA GLN A 180 -19.01 15.71 17.37
C GLN A 180 -18.23 15.69 16.06
N ASN A 181 -16.89 15.65 16.12
CA ASN A 181 -16.02 15.63 14.93
C ASN A 181 -16.39 16.70 13.88
N GLY A 182 -16.82 17.88 14.34
CA GLY A 182 -17.25 18.99 13.49
C GLY A 182 -18.68 18.89 12.93
N TYR A 183 -19.45 17.85 13.27
CA TYR A 183 -20.83 17.66 12.82
C TYR A 183 -21.84 17.88 13.96
N ALA A 184 -22.98 18.47 13.63
CA ALA A 184 -24.11 18.58 14.56
C ALA A 184 -24.98 17.32 14.48
N VAL A 185 -25.11 16.60 15.59
CA VAL A 185 -25.88 15.36 15.72
C VAL A 185 -27.07 15.60 16.65
N ASP A 186 -28.25 15.12 16.29
CA ASP A 186 -29.45 15.24 17.11
C ASP A 186 -29.32 14.40 18.39
N LYS A 187 -29.43 15.04 19.56
CA LYS A 187 -29.44 14.35 20.86
C LYS A 187 -30.87 13.92 21.17
N GLN A 188 -31.13 12.61 21.21
CA GLN A 188 -32.43 12.10 21.64
C GLN A 188 -32.69 12.53 23.09
N GLN A 189 -33.71 13.36 23.30
CA GLN A 189 -34.02 13.95 24.62
C GLN A 189 -34.49 12.89 25.60
N GLY A 190 -33.65 12.55 26.59
CA GLY A 190 -34.06 11.81 27.77
C GLY A 190 -33.09 12.00 28.93
N PHE A 191 -33.42 12.88 29.88
CA PHE A 191 -32.70 13.01 31.16
C PHE A 191 -32.65 11.67 31.94
N LEU A 192 -33.61 10.77 31.68
CA LEU A 192 -33.68 9.43 32.26
C LEU A 192 -32.88 8.36 31.49
N HIS A 193 -32.28 8.66 30.33
CA HIS A 193 -31.51 7.69 29.55
C HIS A 193 -30.20 7.28 30.25
N PHE A 194 -29.70 8.11 31.17
CA PHE A 194 -28.60 7.76 32.08
C PHE A 194 -28.96 6.61 33.04
N LEU A 195 -30.25 6.42 33.34
CA LEU A 195 -30.73 5.34 34.23
C LEU A 195 -30.93 4.00 33.49
N THR A 196 -31.05 4.04 32.15
CA THR A 196 -31.14 2.85 31.30
C THR A 196 -29.83 2.67 30.55
N ARG A 197 -28.79 2.18 31.25
CA ARG A 197 -27.54 1.71 30.62
C ARG A 197 -27.81 0.46 29.79
N SER A 198 -28.40 0.58 28.61
CA SER A 198 -28.13 -0.35 27.51
C SER A 198 -26.78 0.04 26.92
N ALA A 199 -25.77 -0.81 27.05
CA ALA A 199 -24.38 -0.53 26.68
C ALA A 199 -24.17 -0.19 25.20
N ASP A 200 -25.15 -0.48 24.33
CA ASP A 200 -25.02 -0.40 22.87
C ASP A 200 -25.55 0.90 22.22
N THR A 201 -26.10 1.83 23.01
CA THR A 201 -26.67 3.10 22.50
C THR A 201 -25.85 4.31 22.93
N LEU A 202 -24.54 4.35 22.61
CA LEU A 202 -23.73 5.56 22.74
C LEU A 202 -23.66 6.25 21.38
N ASP A 203 -24.62 7.15 21.12
CA ASP A 203 -24.58 8.09 19.99
C ASP A 203 -23.51 9.18 20.19
N GLU A 204 -23.00 9.35 21.41
CA GLU A 204 -22.04 10.39 21.81
C GLU A 204 -20.75 9.75 22.38
N ILE A 205 -19.60 9.94 21.69
CA ILE A 205 -18.28 9.69 22.31
C ILE A 205 -18.01 10.76 23.39
N PRO A 206 -17.64 10.38 24.62
CA PRO A 206 -17.44 11.34 25.71
C PRO A 206 -16.22 12.23 25.48
N ILE A 207 -16.35 13.52 25.81
CA ILE A 207 -15.22 14.45 25.93
C ILE A 207 -14.85 14.54 27.41
N LYS A 208 -13.60 14.22 27.75
CA LYS A 208 -13.13 14.27 29.12
C LYS A 208 -12.39 15.57 29.40
N LYS A 209 -12.58 16.12 30.59
CA LYS A 209 -11.85 17.28 31.05
C LYS A 209 -10.40 16.90 31.34
N VAL A 210 -9.47 17.76 30.93
CA VAL A 210 -8.04 17.60 31.21
C VAL A 210 -7.50 18.85 31.88
N GLU A 211 -6.58 18.68 32.82
CA GLU A 211 -5.92 19.80 33.50
C GLU A 211 -4.48 19.95 32.99
N LEU A 212 -4.17 21.11 32.41
CA LEU A 212 -2.84 21.46 31.94
C LEU A 212 -2.07 22.24 33.02
N ARG A 213 -0.91 21.74 33.44
CA ARG A 213 -0.05 22.35 34.46
C ARG A 213 1.35 22.63 33.93
N LEU A 214 1.88 23.81 34.19
CA LEU A 214 3.31 24.11 34.02
C LEU A 214 4.06 23.66 35.28
N GLN A 215 4.97 22.70 35.14
CA GLN A 215 5.71 22.11 36.26
C GLN A 215 7.00 22.88 36.57
N VAL A 216 7.84 23.08 35.55
CA VAL A 216 9.13 23.73 35.70
C VAL A 216 9.52 24.45 34.42
N MET A 217 10.44 25.42 34.55
CA MET A 217 11.04 26.13 33.44
C MET A 217 12.57 26.08 33.60
N PHE A 218 13.26 25.58 32.57
CA PHE A 218 14.72 25.59 32.48
C PHE A 218 15.19 26.74 31.58
N SER A 219 16.33 27.33 31.92
CA SER A 219 16.96 28.40 31.15
C SER A 219 18.33 27.95 30.67
N PHE A 220 18.61 28.12 29.38
CA PHE A 220 19.87 27.73 28.78
C PHE A 220 20.57 28.93 28.14
N GLY A 221 21.87 29.05 28.37
CA GLY A 221 22.68 30.15 27.83
C GLY A 221 23.07 29.98 26.35
N ARG A 222 22.68 28.87 25.71
CA ARG A 222 23.01 28.52 24.32
C ARG A 222 21.73 28.22 23.54
N SER A 223 21.79 28.35 22.22
CA SER A 223 20.64 28.08 21.36
C SER A 223 20.24 26.62 21.37
N ILE A 224 18.98 26.33 21.73
CA ILE A 224 18.44 24.97 21.68
C ILE A 224 18.03 24.68 20.24
N ILE A 225 18.69 23.68 19.66
CA ILE A 225 18.43 23.21 18.29
C ILE A 225 17.32 22.16 18.34
N ASP A 226 17.49 21.15 19.18
CA ASP A 226 16.57 20.01 19.28
C ASP A 226 16.54 19.45 20.71
N LEU A 227 15.50 18.69 21.03
CA LEU A 227 15.29 18.14 22.38
C LEU A 227 14.56 16.79 22.33
N ALA A 228 15.03 15.86 23.16
CA ALA A 228 14.33 14.62 23.49
C ALA A 228 14.20 14.51 25.01
N GLY A 229 13.05 14.07 25.51
CA GLY A 229 12.78 13.93 26.94
C GLY A 229 12.15 12.59 27.26
N PHE A 230 12.42 12.05 28.45
CA PHE A 230 11.84 10.81 28.94
C PHE A 230 11.65 10.83 30.46
N CYS A 231 10.44 10.57 30.96
CA CYS A 231 10.16 10.37 32.38
C CYS A 231 10.01 8.89 32.71
N ASP A 232 10.87 8.38 33.59
CA ASP A 232 10.77 7.04 34.12
C ASP A 232 9.75 6.98 35.26
N THR A 233 8.70 6.18 35.08
CA THR A 233 7.60 5.96 36.04
C THR A 233 7.70 4.60 36.75
N THR A 234 8.75 3.80 36.52
CA THR A 234 8.87 2.42 37.03
C THR A 234 9.04 2.31 38.56
N THR A 235 9.42 3.39 39.25
CA THR A 235 9.56 3.35 40.71
C THR A 235 8.19 3.50 41.40
N ARG A 236 7.70 2.42 42.03
CA ARG A 236 6.54 2.45 42.95
C ARG A 236 6.73 3.55 44.01
N GLY A 237 6.13 4.71 43.78
CA GLY A 237 6.09 5.87 44.67
C GLY A 237 6.45 7.19 43.98
N GLU A 238 5.61 8.22 44.15
CA GLU A 238 5.83 9.58 43.61
C GLU A 238 7.16 10.23 44.04
N SER A 239 7.83 9.70 45.08
CA SER A 239 9.02 10.30 45.68
C SER A 239 10.34 10.08 44.93
N LYS A 240 10.37 9.27 43.86
CA LYS A 240 11.60 8.96 43.09
C LYS A 240 11.42 9.01 41.56
N ARG A 241 10.55 9.89 41.02
CA ARG A 241 10.42 10.05 39.57
C ARG A 241 11.74 10.56 38.96
N GLN A 242 12.36 9.75 38.11
CA GLN A 242 13.56 10.11 37.36
C GLN A 242 13.16 10.65 35.99
N GLN A 243 13.83 11.69 35.52
CA GLN A 243 13.62 12.24 34.18
C GLN A 243 14.96 12.38 33.47
N TYR A 244 14.98 12.12 32.18
CA TYR A 244 16.12 12.23 31.30
C TYR A 244 15.78 13.26 30.23
N MET A 245 16.71 14.17 29.94
CA MET A 245 16.52 15.19 28.91
C MET A 245 17.79 15.31 28.06
N MET A 246 17.71 14.98 26.79
CA MET A 246 18.77 15.14 25.81
C MET A 246 18.53 16.43 25.03
N ILE A 247 19.50 17.34 25.06
CA ILE A 247 19.41 18.67 24.45
C ILE A 247 20.55 18.83 23.45
N LEU A 248 20.19 19.15 22.22
CA LEU A 248 21.15 19.47 21.17
C LEU A 248 21.42 20.98 21.13
N PHE A 249 22.67 21.35 21.36
CA PHE A 249 23.23 22.68 21.09
C PHE A 249 24.07 22.63 19.81
N PRO A 250 24.46 23.79 19.22
CA PRO A 250 25.21 23.82 17.96
C PRO A 250 26.45 22.95 17.92
N ASN A 251 27.19 22.87 19.04
CA ASN A 251 28.49 22.20 19.12
C ASN A 251 28.55 21.07 20.17
N SER A 252 27.42 20.68 20.75
CA SER A 252 27.41 19.70 21.86
C SER A 252 26.02 19.14 22.13
N VAL A 253 25.94 17.88 22.52
CA VAL A 253 24.76 17.27 23.13
C VAL A 253 24.94 17.19 24.63
N HIS A 254 23.91 17.59 25.37
CA HIS A 254 23.84 17.43 26.82
C HIS A 254 22.73 16.43 27.18
N ILE A 255 23.04 15.46 28.02
CA ILE A 255 22.06 14.50 28.56
C ILE A 255 21.96 14.77 30.05
N LEU A 256 20.86 15.41 30.44
CA LEU A 256 20.55 15.78 31.81
C LEU A 256 19.83 14.63 32.51
N PHE A 257 20.35 14.23 33.66
CA PHE A 257 19.71 13.31 34.58
C PHE A 257 19.04 14.13 35.67
N LEU A 258 17.73 14.04 35.77
CA LEU A 258 16.90 14.81 36.66
C LEU A 258 16.17 13.87 37.63
N GLN A 259 15.94 14.34 38.84
CA GLN A 259 15.02 13.71 39.79
C GLN A 259 14.05 14.77 40.27
N ASN A 260 12.76 14.56 40.05
CA ASN A 260 11.71 15.56 40.27
C ASN A 260 12.07 16.92 39.62
N PHE A 261 12.57 16.87 38.37
CA PHE A 261 13.05 18.02 37.61
C PHE A 261 14.21 18.80 38.23
N GLN A 262 14.89 18.23 39.22
CA GLN A 262 16.14 18.78 39.77
C GLN A 262 17.34 18.03 39.19
N MET A 263 18.33 18.78 38.70
CA MET A 263 19.54 18.21 38.08
C MET A 263 20.34 17.38 39.08
N LYS A 264 20.72 16.17 38.66
CA LYS A 264 21.56 15.21 39.39
C LYS A 264 22.87 14.95 38.69
N ASP A 265 22.85 14.76 37.38
CA ASP A 265 24.03 14.54 36.56
C ASP A 265 23.84 15.14 35.16
N ASN A 266 24.94 15.30 34.42
CA ASN A 266 24.96 15.78 33.05
C ASN A 266 26.09 15.09 32.27
N ILE A 267 25.74 14.41 31.18
CA ILE A 267 26.71 13.90 30.21
C ILE A 267 26.81 14.89 29.05
N LEU A 268 28.03 15.28 28.71
CA LEU A 268 28.33 16.14 27.56
C LEU A 268 29.06 15.32 26.50
N ILE A 269 28.57 15.40 25.27
CA ILE A 269 29.21 14.80 24.08
C ILE A 269 29.39 15.91 23.05
N ASP A 270 30.62 16.10 22.59
CA ASP A 270 30.95 17.10 21.56
C ASP A 270 30.44 16.63 20.20
N VAL A 271 29.71 17.51 19.50
CA VAL A 271 29.19 17.28 18.14
C VAL A 271 29.20 18.60 17.38
N SER A 272 29.89 18.68 16.26
CA SER A 272 29.99 19.90 15.45
C SER A 272 28.76 20.10 14.56
N ASP A 273 28.27 21.34 14.42
CA ASP A 273 27.24 21.72 13.44
C ASP A 273 25.93 20.90 13.53
N GLY A 274 25.47 20.63 14.75
CA GLY A 274 24.26 19.83 15.00
C GLY A 274 22.99 20.42 14.37
N TYR A 275 22.17 19.57 13.77
CA TYR A 275 20.92 19.94 13.09
C TYR A 275 19.69 19.29 13.71
N ARG A 276 19.73 17.98 13.97
CA ARG A 276 18.59 17.20 14.51
C ARG A 276 19.02 15.99 15.32
N LEU A 277 18.24 15.63 16.33
CA LEU A 277 18.30 14.37 17.06
C LEU A 277 17.40 13.32 16.37
N LEU A 278 17.93 12.11 16.18
CA LEU A 278 17.21 10.98 15.62
C LEU A 278 17.58 9.69 16.35
N GLN A 279 16.74 8.67 16.22
CA GLN A 279 17.05 7.31 16.68
C GLN A 279 17.36 6.42 15.47
N CYS A 280 18.59 5.92 15.37
CA CYS A 280 18.97 4.98 14.31
C CYS A 280 19.38 3.64 14.94
N GLN A 281 18.79 2.53 14.50
CA GLN A 281 19.12 1.17 14.97
C GLN A 281 19.09 1.00 16.51
N GLY A 282 18.17 1.69 17.18
CA GLY A 282 18.04 1.64 18.64
C GLY A 282 19.05 2.50 19.40
N LYS A 283 19.87 3.31 18.70
CA LYS A 283 20.80 4.27 19.32
C LYS A 283 20.44 5.71 19.00
N PRO A 284 20.66 6.65 19.93
CA PRO A 284 20.53 8.07 19.64
C PRO A 284 21.65 8.56 18.72
N CYS A 285 21.28 9.36 17.73
CA CYS A 285 22.18 9.90 16.72
C CYS A 285 21.93 11.40 16.52
N VAL A 286 22.98 12.13 16.12
CA VAL A 286 22.90 13.54 15.72
C VAL A 286 23.21 13.67 14.24
N VAL A 287 22.29 14.29 13.52
CA VAL A 287 22.52 14.75 12.15
C VAL A 287 23.18 16.11 12.23
N SER A 288 24.28 16.31 11.51
CA SER A 288 25.02 17.57 11.47
C SER A 288 25.14 18.08 10.04
N VAL A 289 24.98 19.38 9.82
CA VAL A 289 25.03 20.02 8.51
C VAL A 289 26.07 21.13 8.52
N ASP A 290 27.17 20.91 7.80
CA ASP A 290 28.26 21.89 7.75
C ASP A 290 27.91 23.13 6.91
N ALA A 291 28.79 24.14 6.95
CA ALA A 291 28.63 25.37 6.15
C ALA A 291 28.65 25.13 4.63
N GLN A 292 29.16 23.98 4.16
CA GLN A 292 29.12 23.56 2.77
C GLN A 292 27.89 22.68 2.44
N SER A 293 26.92 22.58 3.36
CA SER A 293 25.71 21.74 3.24
C SER A 293 25.98 20.23 3.15
N LYS A 294 27.14 19.76 3.63
CA LYS A 294 27.40 18.33 3.77
C LYS A 294 26.78 17.82 5.07
N ILE A 295 26.07 16.70 4.95
CA ILE A 295 25.41 16.05 6.08
C ILE A 295 26.30 14.92 6.60
N SER A 296 26.39 14.82 7.94
CA SER A 296 27.02 13.70 8.62
C SER A 296 26.17 13.19 9.78
N LEU A 297 26.38 11.95 10.19
CA LEU A 297 25.69 11.32 11.31
C LEU A 297 26.70 11.01 12.41
N THR A 298 26.39 11.41 13.63
CA THR A 298 27.17 11.03 14.82
C THR A 298 26.33 10.11 15.69
N GLU A 299 26.69 8.83 15.78
CA GLU A 299 26.09 7.90 16.73
C GLU A 299 26.58 8.22 18.14
N LEU A 300 25.67 8.35 19.10
CA LEU A 300 26.01 8.69 20.48
C LEU A 300 26.13 7.42 21.32
N ASP A 301 27.34 7.13 21.79
CA ASP A 301 27.58 6.13 22.83
C ASP A 301 27.39 6.80 24.20
N LEU A 302 26.20 6.58 24.79
CA LEU A 302 25.82 7.16 26.07
C LEU A 302 26.64 6.62 27.24
N VAL A 303 27.07 5.36 27.17
CA VAL A 303 27.86 4.68 28.22
C VAL A 303 29.32 5.10 28.13
N GLY A 304 29.89 5.07 26.94
CA GLY A 304 31.27 5.51 26.65
C GLY A 304 31.45 7.02 26.62
N LYS A 305 30.35 7.79 26.64
CA LYS A 305 30.30 9.27 26.61
C LYS A 305 31.03 9.85 25.40
N LYS A 306 30.84 9.25 24.22
CA LYS A 306 31.52 9.64 22.97
C LYS A 306 30.57 9.60 21.79
N GLY A 307 30.85 10.43 20.79
CA GLY A 307 30.22 10.36 19.47
C GLY A 307 31.10 9.56 18.50
N ILE A 308 30.50 8.63 17.76
CA ILE A 308 31.14 7.95 16.63
C ILE A 308 30.65 8.65 15.37
N HIS A 309 31.55 9.39 14.71
CA HIS A 309 31.23 10.16 13.51
C HIS A 309 31.27 9.26 12.26
N ARG A 310 30.21 9.35 11.46
CA ARG A 310 30.10 8.75 10.14
C ARG A 310 29.75 9.85 9.13
N GLN A 311 30.62 10.01 8.14
CA GLN A 311 30.36 10.90 7.02
C GLN A 311 29.75 10.12 5.87
N PHE A 312 28.66 10.61 5.31
CA PHE A 312 28.02 9.99 4.15
C PHE A 312 28.64 10.50 2.85
N SER A 313 28.93 9.59 1.94
CA SER A 313 29.27 9.90 0.55
C SER A 313 27.99 10.05 -0.28
N TYR A 314 27.43 11.25 -0.34
CA TYR A 314 26.31 11.57 -1.22
C TYR A 314 26.45 12.97 -1.81
N GLU A 315 25.98 13.15 -3.04
CA GLU A 315 25.92 14.43 -3.74
C GLU A 315 24.50 15.00 -3.61
N ALA A 316 24.25 15.83 -2.60
CA ALA A 316 23.00 16.60 -2.55
C ALA A 316 23.18 17.98 -3.17
N SER A 317 22.17 18.35 -3.95
CA SER A 317 21.98 19.71 -4.46
C SER A 317 20.78 20.34 -3.74
N GLY A 318 21.02 21.39 -2.95
CA GLY A 318 19.98 22.19 -2.30
C GLY A 318 20.00 22.11 -0.76
N PRO A 319 19.29 23.02 -0.07
CA PRO A 319 19.23 23.05 1.38
C PRO A 319 18.42 21.88 1.95
N LEU A 320 18.85 21.37 3.10
CA LEU A 320 18.10 20.38 3.88
C LEU A 320 16.93 21.06 4.56
N VAL A 321 15.72 20.57 4.26
CA VAL A 321 14.46 21.01 4.84
C VAL A 321 14.13 20.15 6.05
N ASP A 322 14.19 18.83 5.89
CA ASP A 322 13.83 17.89 6.94
C ASP A 322 14.59 16.56 6.80
N ILE A 323 14.65 15.78 7.89
CA ILE A 323 15.30 14.47 7.89
C ILE A 323 14.65 13.53 8.90
N PHE A 324 14.38 12.30 8.48
CA PHE A 324 13.81 11.27 9.34
C PHE A 324 14.32 9.89 8.92
N VAL A 325 14.17 8.91 9.80
CA VAL A 325 14.70 7.55 9.61
C VAL A 325 13.57 6.53 9.73
N ASN A 326 13.53 5.58 8.81
CA ASN A 326 12.65 4.42 8.86
C ASN A 326 13.46 3.13 8.86
N ASP A 327 13.51 2.43 10.00
CA ASP A 327 14.42 1.31 10.26
C ASP A 327 15.89 1.66 9.97
N ASN A 328 16.38 1.25 8.80
CA ASN A 328 17.75 1.46 8.32
C ASN A 328 17.84 2.45 7.17
N VAL A 329 16.71 3.00 6.72
CA VAL A 329 16.63 3.95 5.61
C VAL A 329 16.54 5.37 6.16
N LEU A 330 17.56 6.18 5.88
CA LEU A 330 17.59 7.59 6.20
C LEU A 330 17.03 8.39 5.01
N THR A 331 16.00 9.20 5.28
CA THR A 331 15.30 10.00 4.28
C THR A 331 15.66 11.47 4.43
N PHE A 332 16.31 12.03 3.41
CA PHE A 332 16.62 13.46 3.33
C PHE A 332 15.56 14.17 2.51
N VAL A 333 14.92 15.18 3.10
CA VAL A 333 14.00 16.09 2.42
C VAL A 333 14.77 17.35 2.09
N LEU A 334 15.15 17.50 0.83
CA LEU A 334 15.77 18.71 0.28
C LEU A 334 14.68 19.53 -0.42
N GLU A 335 14.93 20.83 -0.67
CA GLU A 335 13.93 21.73 -1.24
C GLU A 335 13.20 21.20 -2.49
N PHE A 336 13.90 20.49 -3.39
CA PHE A 336 13.30 19.90 -4.62
C PHE A 336 13.54 18.40 -4.78
N TYR A 337 14.14 17.75 -3.79
CA TYR A 337 14.53 16.35 -3.91
C TYR A 337 14.25 15.58 -2.62
N LEU A 338 13.76 14.36 -2.78
CA LEU A 338 13.79 13.33 -1.73
C LEU A 338 14.96 12.38 -2.02
N LEU A 339 15.79 12.11 -1.02
CA LEU A 339 16.86 11.12 -1.11
C LEU A 339 16.65 10.03 -0.05
N LEU A 340 16.58 8.77 -0.49
CA LEU A 340 16.53 7.60 0.37
C LEU A 340 17.92 6.96 0.44
N TYR A 341 18.46 6.77 1.65
CA TYR A 341 19.81 6.28 1.87
C TYR A 341 19.82 5.09 2.82
N ASP A 342 20.46 3.99 2.43
CA ASP A 342 20.58 2.79 3.25
C ASP A 342 21.80 2.90 4.18
N LEU A 343 21.58 2.89 5.51
CA LEU A 343 22.63 2.98 6.51
C LEU A 343 23.51 1.71 6.61
N ASN A 344 22.99 0.55 6.19
CA ASN A 344 23.73 -0.71 6.22
C ASN A 344 24.59 -0.89 4.97
N ALA A 345 24.00 -0.63 3.80
CA ALA A 345 24.70 -0.74 2.52
C ALA A 345 25.59 0.48 2.23
N ASP A 346 25.39 1.60 2.93
CA ASP A 346 26.09 2.87 2.75
C ASP A 346 25.90 3.46 1.34
N THR A 347 24.72 3.23 0.74
CA THR A 347 24.39 3.61 -0.64
C THR A 347 23.06 4.36 -0.73
N THR A 348 22.96 5.28 -1.69
CA THR A 348 21.69 5.88 -2.09
C THR A 348 20.80 4.83 -2.75
N ILE A 349 19.59 4.65 -2.21
CA ILE A 349 18.56 3.77 -2.75
C ILE A 349 17.86 4.45 -3.92
N LYS A 350 17.33 5.66 -3.70
CA LYS A 350 16.50 6.37 -4.68
C LYS A 350 16.60 7.88 -4.49
N ARG A 351 16.52 8.60 -5.60
CA ARG A 351 16.40 10.06 -5.64
C ARG A 351 15.12 10.42 -6.41
N ILE A 352 14.22 11.14 -5.77
CA ILE A 352 12.94 11.57 -6.35
C ILE A 352 12.96 13.08 -6.48
N ARG A 353 12.62 13.61 -7.66
CA ARG A 353 12.53 15.05 -7.91
C ARG A 353 11.09 15.50 -7.69
N SER A 354 10.90 16.58 -6.94
CA SER A 354 9.63 17.27 -6.81
C SER A 354 9.56 18.43 -7.80
N GLN A 355 8.37 18.68 -8.38
CA GLN A 355 8.12 19.86 -9.21
C GLN A 355 7.97 21.13 -8.35
N THR A 356 7.39 20.98 -7.16
CA THR A 356 7.16 22.04 -6.17
C THR A 356 8.15 21.93 -5.01
N SER A 357 8.38 23.06 -4.33
CA SER A 357 9.28 23.11 -3.16
C SER A 357 8.69 22.33 -1.98
N LEU A 358 9.46 21.39 -1.43
CA LEU A 358 9.13 20.62 -0.23
C LEU A 358 9.28 21.48 1.02
N ILE A 359 8.34 21.36 1.96
CA ILE A 359 8.27 22.18 3.19
C ILE A 359 8.63 21.38 4.44
N CYS A 360 8.10 20.17 4.56
CA CYS A 360 8.40 19.27 5.67
C CYS A 360 8.02 17.84 5.29
N GLY A 361 8.49 16.87 6.08
CA GLY A 361 8.15 15.48 5.87
C GLY A 361 8.33 14.65 7.13
N GLY A 362 7.78 13.44 7.13
CA GLY A 362 7.97 12.52 8.23
C GLY A 362 7.25 11.21 8.02
N LEU A 363 7.27 10.37 9.04
CA LEU A 363 6.60 9.07 9.02
C LEU A 363 5.14 9.21 9.43
N ILE A 364 4.26 8.54 8.67
CA ILE A 364 2.87 8.30 9.09
C ILE A 364 2.83 7.04 9.95
N ASN A 365 3.56 6.00 9.51
CA ASN A 365 3.70 4.72 10.18
C ASN A 365 5.04 4.08 9.78
N HIS A 366 5.30 2.84 10.21
CA HIS A 366 6.55 2.13 9.91
C HIS A 366 6.78 1.81 8.42
N GLU A 367 5.78 1.95 7.55
CA GLU A 367 5.90 1.59 6.12
C GLU A 367 5.82 2.80 5.19
N ASN A 368 5.23 3.91 5.64
CA ASN A 368 4.89 5.04 4.80
C ASN A 368 5.39 6.36 5.37
N SER A 369 5.86 7.21 4.47
CA SER A 369 6.21 8.59 4.72
C SER A 369 5.28 9.55 3.98
N ILE A 370 5.22 10.77 4.48
CA ILE A 370 4.51 11.89 3.85
C ILE A 370 5.46 13.06 3.65
N LEU A 371 5.32 13.72 2.50
CA LEU A 371 6.00 14.95 2.17
C LEU A 371 4.95 16.02 1.90
N PHE A 372 5.12 17.19 2.50
CA PHE A 372 4.27 18.34 2.25
C PHE A 372 4.94 19.32 1.31
N THR A 373 4.13 19.90 0.43
CA THR A 373 4.49 20.99 -0.47
C THR A 373 3.66 22.22 -0.11
N LYS A 374 3.83 23.32 -0.85
CA LYS A 374 3.00 24.51 -0.67
C LYS A 374 1.52 24.25 -0.99
N ASN A 375 1.25 23.33 -1.91
CA ASN A 375 -0.08 23.14 -2.47
C ASN A 375 -0.77 21.89 -1.94
N GLY A 376 -0.02 20.91 -1.42
CA GLY A 376 -0.59 19.66 -0.94
C GLY A 376 0.44 18.77 -0.25
N PHE A 377 0.27 17.46 -0.43
CA PHE A 377 1.21 16.45 0.02
C PHE A 377 1.33 15.28 -0.98
N LYS A 378 2.44 14.55 -0.85
CA LYS A 378 2.68 13.25 -1.48
C LYS A 378 2.98 12.19 -0.42
N MET A 379 2.48 10.97 -0.60
CA MET A 379 2.75 9.83 0.28
C MET A 379 3.60 8.79 -0.44
N PHE A 380 4.64 8.30 0.22
CA PHE A 380 5.59 7.35 -0.33
C PHE A 380 5.77 6.12 0.55
N THR A 381 6.00 4.97 -0.08
CA THR A 381 6.46 3.75 0.61
C THR A 381 7.93 3.86 1.01
N LYS A 382 8.39 2.89 1.81
CA LYS A 382 9.81 2.74 2.23
C LYS A 382 10.80 2.76 1.06
N TRP A 383 10.46 2.18 -0.10
CA TRP A 383 11.32 2.17 -1.29
C TRP A 383 11.01 3.31 -2.29
N GLY A 384 10.19 4.28 -1.88
CA GLY A 384 9.92 5.51 -2.62
C GLY A 384 8.94 5.34 -3.77
N ASN A 385 8.00 4.39 -3.70
CA ASN A 385 6.86 4.35 -4.61
C ASN A 385 5.81 5.37 -4.15
N CYS A 386 5.35 6.22 -5.08
CA CYS A 386 4.32 7.22 -4.80
C CYS A 386 2.95 6.52 -4.72
N ILE A 387 2.31 6.61 -3.56
CA ILE A 387 0.98 6.03 -3.31
C ILE A 387 -0.12 7.05 -3.63
N VAL A 388 0.11 8.30 -3.21
CA VAL A 388 -0.82 9.42 -3.37
C VAL A 388 -0.02 10.65 -3.70
N SER A 389 -0.50 11.40 -4.68
CA SER A 389 -0.13 12.78 -4.94
C SER A 389 -1.42 13.60 -4.92
N THR A 390 -1.38 14.78 -4.30
CA THR A 390 -2.51 15.73 -4.34
C THR A 390 -2.19 16.85 -5.34
N PHE A 391 -2.51 18.11 -5.05
CA PHE A 391 -2.44 19.28 -5.93
C PHE A 391 -1.03 19.66 -6.47
N ASP A 392 -0.07 18.73 -6.49
CA ASP A 392 1.30 18.96 -6.94
C ASP A 392 1.53 18.72 -8.44
N ASP A 393 0.66 17.96 -9.12
CA ASP A 393 0.90 17.50 -10.51
C ASP A 393 -0.05 18.14 -11.54
N ASP A 394 -0.95 19.05 -11.13
CA ASP A 394 -1.86 19.76 -12.04
C ASP A 394 -1.15 20.97 -12.68
N ASP A 395 -0.83 20.86 -13.96
CA ASP A 395 -0.11 21.86 -14.79
C ASP A 395 -0.92 23.15 -15.09
N ASP A 396 -2.14 23.32 -14.58
CA ASP A 396 -3.07 24.38 -15.05
C ASP A 396 -3.72 25.29 -13.97
N THR A 397 -3.17 26.51 -13.90
CA THR A 397 -3.86 27.80 -14.09
C THR A 397 -5.06 28.25 -13.23
N GLU A 398 -5.51 27.59 -12.17
CA GLU A 398 -6.58 28.15 -11.31
C GLU A 398 -6.18 28.44 -9.85
N ARG A 399 -5.94 29.74 -9.61
CA ARG A 399 -5.91 30.44 -8.31
C ARG A 399 -4.83 29.94 -7.33
N SER A 400 -3.72 30.69 -7.36
CA SER A 400 -2.92 30.99 -6.17
C SER A 400 -3.82 31.52 -5.04
N SER A 401 -4.46 30.63 -4.27
CA SER A 401 -4.81 30.99 -2.91
C SER A 401 -3.49 31.20 -2.19
N GLU A 402 -3.24 32.40 -1.70
CA GLU A 402 -2.11 32.74 -0.80
C GLU A 402 -2.23 32.02 0.56
N SER A 403 -2.57 30.72 0.58
CA SER A 403 -2.55 29.92 1.79
C SER A 403 -1.11 29.65 2.16
N ALA A 404 -0.72 30.04 3.38
CA ALA A 404 0.55 29.62 3.94
C ALA A 404 0.61 28.08 3.96
N GLY A 405 1.72 27.51 3.51
CA GLY A 405 1.93 26.07 3.53
C GLY A 405 1.88 25.49 4.96
N PRO A 406 1.79 24.16 5.10
CA PRO A 406 1.76 23.50 6.40
C PRO A 406 3.04 23.78 7.21
N SER A 407 2.86 24.05 8.50
CA SER A 407 3.93 24.27 9.48
C SER A 407 4.31 22.99 10.23
N GLY A 408 3.39 22.04 10.35
CA GLY A 408 3.60 20.76 11.03
C GLY A 408 2.43 19.82 10.85
N PHE A 409 2.64 18.55 11.21
CA PHE A 409 1.60 17.53 11.13
C PHE A 409 1.74 16.45 12.21
N THR A 410 0.66 15.72 12.46
CA THR A 410 0.64 14.50 13.26
C THR A 410 -0.33 13.50 12.65
N SER A 411 -0.06 12.20 12.75
CA SER A 411 -1.01 11.15 12.36
C SER A 411 -1.57 10.44 13.59
N ILE A 412 -2.89 10.21 13.60
CA ILE A 412 -3.61 9.57 14.71
C ILE A 412 -4.76 8.75 14.11
N ASP A 413 -4.87 7.46 14.46
CA ASP A 413 -6.03 6.58 14.17
C ASP A 413 -6.62 6.69 12.74
N GLY A 414 -5.76 6.62 11.71
CA GLY A 414 -6.23 6.69 10.31
C GLY A 414 -6.60 8.10 9.84
N SER A 415 -6.13 9.14 10.53
CA SER A 415 -6.24 10.53 10.10
C SER A 415 -4.91 11.26 10.20
N ILE A 416 -4.77 12.35 9.45
CA ILE A 416 -3.64 13.29 9.52
C ILE A 416 -4.18 14.65 9.91
N VAL A 417 -3.54 15.29 10.89
CA VAL A 417 -3.87 16.66 11.28
C VAL A 417 -2.68 17.55 10.94
N THR A 418 -2.92 18.59 10.16
CA THR A 418 -1.91 19.56 9.74
C THR A 418 -2.20 20.93 10.33
N THR A 419 -1.14 21.66 10.70
CA THR A 419 -1.20 23.08 11.09
C THR A 419 -0.57 23.94 10.00
N SER A 420 -0.92 25.22 9.94
CA SER A 420 -0.33 26.19 9.01
C SER A 420 -0.04 27.52 9.69
N PHE A 421 0.88 28.30 9.10
CA PHE A 421 1.27 29.60 9.64
C PHE A 421 0.15 30.65 9.61
N ASP A 422 -0.92 30.45 8.82
CA ASP A 422 -2.11 31.30 8.86
C ASP A 422 -3.10 30.92 9.98
N GLY A 423 -2.71 29.98 10.86
CA GLY A 423 -3.51 29.57 12.02
C GLY A 423 -4.60 28.56 11.71
N LYS A 424 -4.59 27.94 10.52
CA LYS A 424 -5.53 26.87 10.19
C LYS A 424 -5.05 25.52 10.72
N LEU A 425 -6.04 24.70 11.06
CA LEU A 425 -5.90 23.30 11.42
C LEU A 425 -6.74 22.48 10.44
N SER A 426 -6.12 21.57 9.71
CA SER A 426 -6.81 20.71 8.74
C SER A 426 -6.76 19.25 9.17
N LYS A 427 -7.92 18.61 9.33
CA LYS A 427 -8.04 17.17 9.57
C LYS A 427 -8.34 16.44 8.26
N TRP A 428 -7.49 15.48 7.93
CA TRP A 428 -7.57 14.61 6.76
C TRP A 428 -7.96 13.21 7.21
N ASP A 429 -9.15 12.76 6.83
CA ASP A 429 -9.59 11.38 7.11
C ASP A 429 -9.06 10.46 5.99
N ILE A 430 -8.41 9.35 6.33
CA ILE A 430 -7.66 8.51 5.37
C ILE A 430 -8.29 7.13 5.26
N TRP A 431 -8.33 6.60 4.04
CA TRP A 431 -8.51 5.18 3.79
C TRP A 431 -7.25 4.43 4.19
N SER A 432 -7.36 3.63 5.24
CA SER A 432 -6.30 2.71 5.66
C SER A 432 -6.57 1.32 5.12
N LYS A 433 -5.61 0.72 4.41
CA LYS A 433 -5.74 -0.69 4.05
C LYS A 433 -5.73 -1.52 5.35
N ILE A 434 -6.52 -2.61 5.39
CA ILE A 434 -6.42 -3.64 6.43
C ILE A 434 -5.42 -4.71 5.96
N VAL A 435 -4.51 -5.13 6.85
CA VAL A 435 -3.51 -6.15 6.50
C VAL A 435 -4.23 -7.49 6.41
N THR A 436 -4.39 -8.00 5.19
CA THR A 436 -4.95 -9.32 4.90
C THR A 436 -3.82 -10.27 4.54
N PRO A 437 -3.65 -11.41 5.24
CA PRO A 437 -2.66 -12.40 4.86
C PRO A 437 -3.09 -13.07 3.54
N PHE A 438 -2.14 -13.29 2.64
CA PHE A 438 -2.34 -14.01 1.38
C PHE A 438 -2.28 -15.53 1.60
N ASN A 439 -3.17 -16.03 2.44
CA ASN A 439 -3.09 -17.38 2.97
C ASN A 439 -3.96 -18.40 2.22
N ASN A 440 -4.75 -17.95 1.24
CA ASN A 440 -5.55 -18.82 0.41
C ASN A 440 -4.94 -18.97 -0.99
N PHE A 441 -4.16 -20.02 -1.23
CA PHE A 441 -3.47 -20.18 -2.51
C PHE A 441 -4.37 -20.63 -3.67
N ARG A 442 -5.69 -20.52 -3.54
CA ARG A 442 -6.67 -20.87 -4.58
C ARG A 442 -7.47 -19.68 -5.07
N THR A 443 -7.55 -18.59 -4.30
CA THR A 443 -8.35 -17.42 -4.68
C THR A 443 -7.60 -16.15 -4.34
N SER A 444 -7.85 -15.09 -5.12
CA SER A 444 -7.14 -13.83 -4.87
C SER A 444 -7.62 -13.13 -3.61
N THR A 445 -6.65 -12.61 -2.87
CA THR A 445 -6.83 -11.76 -1.70
C THR A 445 -7.42 -10.40 -2.14
N PRO A 446 -8.63 -10.04 -1.68
CA PRO A 446 -9.22 -8.76 -2.03
C PRO A 446 -8.51 -7.61 -1.32
N LEU A 447 -8.67 -6.40 -1.86
CA LEU A 447 -8.32 -5.18 -1.16
C LEU A 447 -9.46 -4.78 -0.23
N ILE A 448 -9.15 -4.60 1.06
CA ILE A 448 -10.05 -4.07 2.06
C ILE A 448 -9.46 -2.79 2.62
N LEU A 449 -10.21 -1.68 2.51
CA LEU A 449 -9.88 -0.38 3.10
C LEU A 449 -10.87 -0.04 4.21
N GLN A 450 -10.42 0.70 5.21
CA GLN A 450 -11.19 1.14 6.36
C GLN A 450 -10.98 2.63 6.63
N THR A 451 -12.04 3.33 7.05
CA THR A 451 -11.98 4.69 7.60
C THR A 451 -12.06 4.71 9.13
N GLU A 452 -11.74 5.87 9.73
CA GLU A 452 -11.96 6.14 11.17
C GLU A 452 -13.42 5.92 11.62
N ASN A 453 -14.38 6.10 10.69
CA ASN A 453 -15.81 5.87 10.93
C ASN A 453 -16.22 4.40 10.79
N ASN A 454 -15.26 3.50 10.56
CA ASN A 454 -15.47 2.06 10.38
C ASN A 454 -16.29 1.69 9.13
N ASP A 455 -16.27 2.53 8.09
CA ASP A 455 -16.72 2.12 6.76
C ASP A 455 -15.68 1.17 6.16
N LEU A 456 -16.13 0.04 5.61
CA LEU A 456 -15.27 -0.94 4.96
C LEU A 456 -15.49 -0.90 3.45
N MET A 457 -14.45 -0.62 2.68
CA MET A 457 -14.49 -0.65 1.22
C MET A 457 -13.76 -1.88 0.70
N LEU A 458 -14.45 -2.71 -0.08
CA LEU A 458 -13.94 -3.94 -0.66
C LEU A 458 -13.76 -3.79 -2.17
N PHE A 459 -12.65 -4.31 -2.67
CA PHE A 459 -12.35 -4.44 -4.09
C PHE A 459 -11.83 -5.84 -4.41
N ALA A 460 -12.60 -6.55 -5.22
CA ALA A 460 -12.40 -7.96 -5.57
C ALA A 460 -12.71 -8.17 -7.06
N PRO A 461 -11.74 -7.99 -7.95
CA PRO A 461 -11.92 -8.19 -9.39
C PRO A 461 -12.08 -9.68 -9.73
N THR A 462 -12.94 -9.97 -10.70
CA THR A 462 -13.17 -11.34 -11.23
C THR A 462 -12.46 -11.55 -12.57
N SER A 463 -12.29 -12.79 -13.02
CA SER A 463 -11.61 -13.09 -14.31
C SER A 463 -12.29 -12.47 -15.53
N ASP A 464 -13.61 -12.28 -15.49
CA ASP A 464 -14.39 -11.64 -16.56
C ASP A 464 -14.38 -10.10 -16.51
N SER A 465 -13.74 -9.51 -15.50
CA SER A 465 -13.82 -8.07 -15.24
C SER A 465 -12.84 -7.22 -16.07
N ALA A 466 -12.95 -7.34 -17.39
CA ALA A 466 -12.32 -6.41 -18.33
C ALA A 466 -12.93 -4.98 -18.28
N GLY A 467 -14.03 -4.79 -17.53
CA GLY A 467 -14.67 -3.49 -17.29
C GLY A 467 -14.36 -2.91 -15.90
N ASN A 468 -14.94 -1.74 -15.60
CA ASN A 468 -14.81 -1.09 -14.29
C ASN A 468 -15.46 -1.94 -13.19
N VAL A 469 -14.65 -2.61 -12.37
CA VAL A 469 -15.12 -3.30 -11.15
C VAL A 469 -15.50 -2.26 -10.09
N PRO A 470 -16.76 -2.22 -9.63
CA PRO A 470 -17.15 -1.28 -8.60
C PRO A 470 -16.57 -1.67 -7.24
N PHE A 471 -16.20 -0.68 -6.44
CA PHE A 471 -15.94 -0.86 -5.02
C PHE A 471 -17.26 -1.11 -4.28
N GLN A 472 -17.28 -2.09 -3.39
CA GLN A 472 -18.40 -2.34 -2.48
C GLN A 472 -18.12 -1.69 -1.13
N VAL A 473 -19.03 -0.84 -0.65
CA VAL A 473 -18.91 -0.24 0.69
C VAL A 473 -19.89 -0.93 1.64
N LEU A 474 -19.36 -1.46 2.74
CA LEU A 474 -20.12 -2.04 3.84
C LEU A 474 -20.02 -1.14 5.06
N LYS A 475 -21.14 -1.03 5.78
CA LYS A 475 -21.18 -0.41 7.10
C LYS A 475 -21.35 -1.50 8.15
N LEU A 476 -20.59 -1.41 9.23
CA LEU A 476 -20.77 -2.32 10.35
C LEU A 476 -22.17 -2.14 10.97
N PRO A 477 -22.79 -3.21 11.48
CA PRO A 477 -24.12 -3.16 12.10
C PRO A 477 -24.14 -2.44 13.46
N SER A 478 -22.98 -1.96 13.94
CA SER A 478 -22.87 -1.20 15.18
C SER A 478 -23.40 0.23 15.01
N GLN A 479 -24.20 0.69 15.97
CA GLN A 479 -24.70 2.08 15.98
C GLN A 479 -23.65 3.10 16.44
N THR A 480 -22.54 2.64 17.02
CA THR A 480 -21.51 3.49 17.64
C THR A 480 -20.35 3.81 16.71
N ILE A 481 -19.79 5.01 16.82
CA ILE A 481 -18.63 5.47 16.04
C ILE A 481 -17.25 5.14 16.63
N ASN A 482 -17.19 4.55 17.84
CA ASN A 482 -15.95 4.29 18.58
C ASN A 482 -15.40 2.86 18.41
N ASN A 483 -15.77 2.14 17.36
CA ASN A 483 -15.24 0.78 17.17
C ASN A 483 -13.77 0.85 16.76
N TYR A 484 -12.97 -0.06 17.30
CA TYR A 484 -11.65 -0.37 16.82
C TYR A 484 -11.65 -1.77 16.20
N VAL A 485 -11.47 -1.83 14.88
CA VAL A 485 -11.63 -3.06 14.09
C VAL A 485 -10.28 -3.48 13.47
N PRO A 486 -9.37 -4.07 14.26
CA PRO A 486 -8.03 -4.41 13.78
C PRO A 486 -8.01 -5.60 12.80
N LEU A 487 -9.05 -6.43 12.80
CA LEU A 487 -9.11 -7.65 11.98
C LEU A 487 -10.36 -7.67 11.14
N VAL A 488 -10.18 -7.70 9.81
CA VAL A 488 -11.25 -7.96 8.84
C VAL A 488 -10.73 -8.95 7.80
N ARG A 489 -11.49 -10.01 7.52
CA ARG A 489 -11.13 -11.07 6.57
C ARG A 489 -12.34 -11.53 5.78
N THR A 490 -12.17 -11.74 4.49
CA THR A 490 -13.15 -12.42 3.64
C THR A 490 -12.76 -13.88 3.44
N ASN A 491 -13.75 -14.75 3.25
CA ASN A 491 -13.48 -16.13 2.83
C ASN A 491 -13.04 -16.18 1.35
N GLY A 492 -12.65 -17.37 0.88
CA GLY A 492 -12.07 -17.55 -0.46
C GLY A 492 -12.95 -17.05 -1.61
N SER A 493 -14.22 -17.41 -1.58
CA SER A 493 -15.26 -17.01 -2.54
C SER A 493 -15.85 -15.62 -2.29
N ILE A 494 -15.39 -14.91 -1.25
CA ILE A 494 -15.84 -13.55 -0.89
C ILE A 494 -17.37 -13.50 -0.65
N THR A 495 -17.92 -14.60 -0.14
CA THR A 495 -19.33 -14.75 0.24
C THR A 495 -19.57 -14.47 1.72
N MET A 496 -18.52 -14.49 2.54
CA MET A 496 -18.56 -14.18 3.97
C MET A 496 -17.42 -13.23 4.37
N LEU A 497 -17.71 -12.37 5.34
CA LEU A 497 -16.75 -11.45 5.94
C LEU A 497 -16.77 -11.59 7.46
N ALA A 498 -15.59 -11.73 8.06
CA ALA A 498 -15.38 -11.71 9.50
C ALA A 498 -14.73 -10.38 9.90
N ALA A 499 -15.29 -9.68 10.88
CA ALA A 499 -14.75 -8.44 11.44
C ALA A 499 -14.72 -8.51 12.96
N PHE A 500 -13.58 -8.25 13.58
CA PHE A 500 -13.43 -8.26 15.04
C PHE A 500 -13.36 -6.85 15.60
N VAL A 501 -14.36 -6.47 16.40
CA VAL A 501 -14.42 -5.21 17.15
C VAL A 501 -13.74 -5.41 18.51
N SER A 502 -12.43 -5.21 18.52
CA SER A 502 -11.58 -5.58 19.65
C SER A 502 -11.82 -4.79 20.93
N ASN A 503 -12.16 -3.49 20.86
CA ASN A 503 -12.46 -2.69 22.06
C ASN A 503 -13.78 -3.06 22.75
N LYS A 504 -14.60 -3.88 22.09
CA LYS A 504 -15.84 -4.43 22.64
C LYS A 504 -15.83 -5.94 22.75
N ASN A 505 -14.76 -6.59 22.30
CA ASN A 505 -14.61 -8.03 22.29
C ASN A 505 -15.68 -8.78 21.47
N ILE A 506 -16.05 -8.24 20.30
CA ILE A 506 -17.14 -8.76 19.46
C ILE A 506 -16.61 -9.27 18.13
N LEU A 507 -16.91 -10.51 17.76
CA LEU A 507 -16.74 -11.04 16.41
C LEU A 507 -18.04 -10.90 15.63
N LEU A 508 -17.97 -10.23 14.49
CA LEU A 508 -19.07 -10.06 13.55
C LEU A 508 -18.82 -10.90 12.30
N ILE A 509 -19.82 -11.68 11.87
CA ILE A 509 -19.78 -12.45 10.63
C ILE A 509 -20.91 -11.94 9.71
N CYS A 510 -20.55 -11.40 8.55
CA CYS A 510 -21.50 -10.98 7.52
C CYS A 510 -21.57 -12.03 6.42
N ASN A 511 -22.78 -12.51 6.12
CA ASN A 511 -23.04 -13.18 4.85
C ASN A 511 -23.25 -12.11 3.78
N MET A 512 -22.32 -11.98 2.85
CA MET A 512 -22.29 -10.94 1.82
C MET A 512 -23.36 -11.14 0.74
N LEU A 513 -23.88 -12.36 0.58
CA LEU A 513 -24.94 -12.68 -0.38
C LEU A 513 -26.32 -12.26 0.15
N THR A 514 -26.59 -12.48 1.44
CA THR A 514 -27.86 -12.15 2.09
C THR A 514 -27.84 -10.84 2.86
N ASN A 515 -26.65 -10.26 3.07
CA ASN A 515 -26.38 -9.10 3.92
C ASN A 515 -26.85 -9.28 5.38
N ILE A 516 -26.82 -10.52 5.88
CA ILE A 516 -27.17 -10.85 7.26
C ILE A 516 -25.90 -10.83 8.12
N TRP A 517 -25.99 -10.18 9.28
CA TRP A 517 -24.92 -10.12 10.27
C TRP A 517 -25.21 -11.06 11.46
N LEU A 518 -24.21 -11.83 11.86
CA LEU A 518 -24.15 -12.60 13.09
C LEU A 518 -23.13 -11.95 14.03
N SER A 519 -23.38 -12.00 15.33
CA SER A 519 -22.52 -11.39 16.34
C SER A 519 -22.23 -12.36 17.48
N PHE A 520 -20.96 -12.48 17.85
CA PHE A 520 -20.49 -13.33 18.93
C PHE A 520 -19.65 -12.51 19.91
N MET A 521 -19.87 -12.68 21.22
CA MET A 521 -19.30 -11.83 22.28
C MET A 521 -18.24 -12.57 23.10
N ASP A 522 -17.45 -11.81 23.85
CA ASP A 522 -16.47 -12.30 24.83
C ASP A 522 -15.35 -13.19 24.23
N LEU A 523 -14.93 -12.84 23.01
CA LEU A 523 -13.92 -13.56 22.26
C LEU A 523 -12.61 -12.79 22.24
N ASN A 524 -11.69 -13.10 23.15
CA ASN A 524 -10.34 -12.50 23.16
C ASN A 524 -9.52 -12.99 21.96
N LEU A 525 -9.79 -12.46 20.75
CA LEU A 525 -9.16 -12.86 19.50
C LEU A 525 -7.85 -12.08 19.27
N ILE A 526 -6.80 -12.82 18.95
CA ILE A 526 -5.49 -12.28 18.55
C ILE A 526 -5.40 -12.24 17.03
N GLU A 527 -5.86 -13.29 16.35
CA GLU A 527 -5.81 -13.41 14.89
C GLU A 527 -6.98 -14.23 14.35
N ILE A 528 -7.47 -13.87 13.16
CA ILE A 528 -8.50 -14.59 12.41
C ILE A 528 -8.05 -14.83 10.97
N GLN A 529 -8.33 -16.02 10.45
CA GLN A 529 -7.96 -16.45 9.11
C GLN A 529 -9.03 -17.41 8.55
N TRP A 530 -9.49 -17.18 7.31
CA TRP A 530 -10.35 -18.15 6.64
C TRP A 530 -9.52 -19.28 6.03
N LEU A 531 -10.03 -20.50 6.15
CA LEU A 531 -9.51 -21.71 5.54
C LEU A 531 -10.49 -22.15 4.44
N GLY A 532 -10.26 -21.65 3.23
CA GLY A 532 -11.18 -21.84 2.11
C GLY A 532 -12.45 -21.01 2.29
N ASP A 533 -13.60 -21.63 2.04
CA ASP A 533 -14.88 -20.91 1.98
C ASP A 533 -15.71 -20.98 3.26
N GLU A 534 -15.61 -22.07 4.02
CA GLU A 534 -16.55 -22.33 5.13
C GLU A 534 -15.90 -22.36 6.51
N TYR A 535 -14.56 -22.35 6.62
CA TYR A 535 -13.89 -22.56 7.90
C TYR A 535 -13.16 -21.31 8.39
N LEU A 536 -13.45 -20.89 9.61
CA LEU A 536 -12.78 -19.77 10.27
C LEU A 536 -11.80 -20.30 11.32
N PHE A 537 -10.52 -20.06 11.11
CA PHE A 537 -9.45 -20.35 12.05
C PHE A 537 -9.16 -19.12 12.92
N CYS A 538 -9.14 -19.31 14.23
CA CYS A 538 -8.96 -18.26 15.21
C CYS A 538 -7.82 -18.60 16.17
N HIS A 539 -6.92 -17.64 16.41
CA HIS A 539 -6.01 -17.64 17.54
C HIS A 539 -6.58 -16.72 18.61
N SER A 540 -6.72 -17.23 19.83
CA SER A 540 -7.43 -16.56 20.93
C SER A 540 -6.78 -16.80 22.27
N LEU A 541 -7.10 -15.96 23.24
CA LEU A 541 -6.67 -16.07 24.63
C LEU A 541 -7.82 -16.56 25.50
N GLY A 542 -7.60 -17.62 26.28
CA GLY A 542 -8.57 -18.10 27.27
C GLY A 542 -8.63 -17.20 28.50
N GLU A 543 -9.64 -17.40 29.36
CA GLU A 543 -9.74 -16.73 30.66
C GLU A 543 -8.53 -17.00 31.56
N ASP A 544 -7.88 -18.14 31.37
CA ASP A 544 -6.68 -18.56 32.09
C ASP A 544 -5.36 -18.06 31.48
N MET A 545 -5.44 -17.08 30.58
CA MET A 545 -4.31 -16.53 29.81
C MET A 545 -3.58 -17.56 28.94
N LYS A 546 -4.14 -18.76 28.75
CA LYS A 546 -3.57 -19.74 27.81
C LYS A 546 -4.00 -19.39 26.40
N GLN A 547 -3.08 -19.60 25.46
CA GLN A 547 -3.36 -19.40 24.04
C GLN A 547 -4.05 -20.63 23.46
N TRP A 548 -5.07 -20.38 22.64
CA TRP A 548 -5.91 -21.39 22.01
C TRP A 548 -5.97 -21.16 20.50
N LEU A 549 -5.79 -22.24 19.75
CA LEU A 549 -6.09 -22.28 18.31
C LEU A 549 -7.41 -23.01 18.14
N ARG A 550 -8.37 -22.39 17.44
CA ARG A 550 -9.72 -22.94 17.25
C ARG A 550 -10.13 -22.84 15.79
N CYS A 551 -10.89 -23.82 15.31
CA CYS A 551 -11.46 -23.80 13.97
C CYS A 551 -12.97 -23.98 14.05
N TYR A 552 -13.70 -23.09 13.39
CA TYR A 552 -15.16 -23.04 13.35
C TYR A 552 -15.67 -23.30 11.94
N HIS A 553 -16.82 -23.97 11.79
CA HIS A 553 -17.45 -24.25 10.51
C HIS A 553 -18.68 -23.37 10.31
N PHE A 554 -18.64 -22.48 9.33
CA PHE A 554 -19.72 -21.60 8.90
C PHE A 554 -20.25 -22.04 7.52
N PRO A 555 -21.34 -22.81 7.45
CA PRO A 555 -21.89 -23.29 6.18
C PRO A 555 -22.51 -22.14 5.37
N ILE A 556 -22.30 -22.15 4.05
CA ILE A 556 -22.80 -21.09 3.14
C ILE A 556 -24.34 -21.05 3.09
N GLU A 557 -24.99 -22.21 3.15
CA GLU A 557 -26.45 -22.37 3.02
C GLU A 557 -27.26 -21.89 4.25
N GLY A 558 -26.58 -21.34 5.27
CA GLY A 558 -27.21 -20.59 6.36
C GLY A 558 -27.69 -21.46 7.52
N GLY A 559 -27.03 -21.31 8.66
CA GLY A 559 -27.54 -21.71 9.97
C GLY A 559 -27.54 -20.49 10.90
N THR A 560 -28.60 -20.30 11.68
CA THR A 560 -28.64 -19.29 12.74
C THR A 560 -28.08 -19.92 14.02
N ALA A 561 -26.76 -20.17 14.05
CA ALA A 561 -26.12 -20.54 15.29
C ALA A 561 -26.16 -19.34 16.24
N SER A 562 -26.70 -19.54 17.44
CA SER A 562 -26.78 -18.51 18.47
C SER A 562 -25.48 -18.35 19.26
N ASP A 563 -24.65 -19.40 19.27
CA ASP A 563 -23.38 -19.43 19.98
C ASP A 563 -22.27 -19.95 19.06
N LEU A 564 -21.08 -19.37 19.20
CA LEU A 564 -19.91 -19.74 18.43
C LEU A 564 -19.43 -21.16 18.77
N SER A 565 -19.68 -21.62 20.00
CA SER A 565 -19.30 -22.97 20.45
C SER A 565 -19.97 -24.09 19.64
N GLU A 566 -21.18 -23.85 19.12
CA GLU A 566 -21.93 -24.81 18.29
C GLU A 566 -21.25 -25.04 16.93
N LEU A 567 -20.43 -24.09 16.49
CA LEU A 567 -19.71 -24.14 15.22
C LEU A 567 -18.29 -24.70 15.37
N LEU A 568 -17.83 -24.97 16.59
CA LEU A 568 -16.46 -25.43 16.86
C LEU A 568 -16.25 -26.87 16.34
N ILE A 569 -15.26 -27.06 15.46
CA ILE A 569 -14.89 -28.38 14.93
C ILE A 569 -13.52 -28.87 15.43
N TRP A 570 -12.66 -27.95 15.89
CA TRP A 570 -11.33 -28.29 16.39
C TRP A 570 -10.81 -27.23 17.34
N GLU A 571 -10.08 -27.67 18.36
CA GLU A 571 -9.34 -26.81 19.27
C GLU A 571 -7.98 -27.41 19.63
N TYR A 572 -7.03 -26.54 19.92
CA TYR A 572 -5.69 -26.89 20.36
C TYR A 572 -5.22 -25.92 21.43
N ALA A 573 -5.01 -26.44 22.63
CA ALA A 573 -4.41 -25.71 23.74
C ALA A 573 -2.89 -25.62 23.55
N VAL A 574 -2.37 -24.41 23.45
CA VAL A 574 -0.93 -24.21 23.37
C VAL A 574 -0.33 -24.40 24.76
N SER A 575 0.77 -25.15 24.84
CA SER A 575 1.44 -25.41 26.11
C SER A 575 1.95 -24.10 26.71
N SER A 576 1.77 -23.90 28.02
CA SER A 576 2.29 -22.73 28.75
C SER A 576 3.82 -22.61 28.76
N LYS A 577 4.55 -23.60 28.24
CA LYS A 577 6.01 -23.56 28.05
C LYS A 577 6.43 -23.01 26.69
N ILE A 578 5.48 -22.80 25.78
CA ILE A 578 5.72 -22.40 24.39
C ILE A 578 5.11 -21.02 24.21
N ASP A 579 5.95 -20.01 24.02
CA ASP A 579 5.49 -18.68 23.63
C ASP A 579 5.40 -18.62 22.10
N ILE A 580 4.19 -18.42 21.58
CA ILE A 580 3.97 -18.33 20.14
C ILE A 580 4.49 -16.99 19.64
N ARG A 581 5.32 -17.04 18.60
CA ARG A 581 5.83 -15.85 17.90
C ARG A 581 4.99 -15.48 16.68
N SER A 582 4.58 -16.48 15.89
CA SER A 582 3.70 -16.30 14.74
C SER A 582 2.96 -17.59 14.37
N ILE A 583 1.81 -17.44 13.72
CA ILE A 583 0.99 -18.52 13.18
C ILE A 583 0.71 -18.22 11.71
N HIS A 584 0.80 -19.24 10.87
CA HIS A 584 0.55 -19.13 9.44
C HIS A 584 -0.37 -20.28 9.00
N ALA A 585 -1.65 -19.98 8.70
CA ALA A 585 -2.61 -21.00 8.26
C ALA A 585 -2.85 -20.84 6.76
N ASN A 586 -2.23 -21.69 5.94
CA ASN A 586 -2.26 -21.61 4.48
C ASN A 586 -3.13 -22.71 3.87
N THR A 587 -3.99 -22.36 2.93
CA THR A 587 -4.62 -23.37 2.05
C THR A 587 -3.64 -23.80 0.96
N LEU A 588 -3.73 -25.04 0.49
CA LEU A 588 -2.90 -25.50 -0.63
C LEU A 588 -3.61 -25.29 -1.96
N SER A 589 -2.85 -24.89 -2.98
CA SER A 589 -3.32 -24.80 -4.36
C SER A 589 -3.65 -26.16 -4.98
N SER A 590 -2.79 -27.16 -4.73
CA SER A 590 -2.99 -28.53 -5.19
C SER A 590 -3.20 -29.49 -4.02
N TYR A 591 -4.18 -30.39 -4.18
CA TYR A 591 -4.53 -31.37 -3.15
C TYR A 591 -3.57 -32.55 -3.17
N LYS A 592 -2.85 -32.77 -2.07
CA LYS A 592 -1.94 -33.91 -1.95
C LYS A 592 -2.71 -35.14 -1.44
N LEU A 593 -2.90 -36.12 -2.32
CA LEU A 593 -3.55 -37.40 -1.96
C LEU A 593 -2.73 -38.14 -0.89
N LEU A 594 -3.39 -38.54 0.20
CA LEU A 594 -2.79 -39.30 1.28
C LEU A 594 -3.07 -40.79 1.10
N LYS A 595 -2.01 -41.60 1.08
CA LYS A 595 -2.13 -43.07 1.06
C LYS A 595 -2.47 -43.57 2.46
N VAL A 596 -3.74 -43.86 2.72
CA VAL A 596 -4.19 -44.43 3.99
C VAL A 596 -3.77 -45.91 4.05
N LYS A 597 -2.89 -46.27 4.99
CA LYS A 597 -2.58 -47.67 5.30
C LYS A 597 -3.70 -48.23 6.20
N SER A 598 -4.66 -48.94 5.62
CA SER A 598 -5.66 -49.69 6.40
C SER A 598 -5.00 -50.85 7.16
N LYS A 599 -5.36 -51.03 8.44
CA LYS A 599 -5.00 -52.21 9.25
C LYS A 599 -6.10 -53.28 9.28
N SER A 600 -7.25 -53.07 8.64
CA SER A 600 -8.39 -54.01 8.67
C SER A 600 -8.98 -54.23 7.27
N ALA A 601 -9.13 -55.51 6.91
CA ALA A 601 -9.57 -55.96 5.59
C ALA A 601 -11.09 -55.78 5.33
N GLU A 602 -11.86 -55.17 6.24
CA GLU A 602 -13.33 -55.09 6.16
C GLU A 602 -13.90 -53.67 6.00
N SER A 603 -13.09 -52.69 5.55
CA SER A 603 -13.61 -51.35 5.25
C SER A 603 -13.55 -51.04 3.75
N GLU A 604 -14.50 -51.62 3.01
CA GLU A 604 -14.85 -51.19 1.64
C GLU A 604 -15.49 -49.79 1.68
N LYS A 605 -14.63 -48.78 1.80
CA LYS A 605 -14.76 -47.38 1.33
C LYS A 605 -13.50 -46.65 1.81
N LEU A 606 -12.36 -46.94 1.19
CA LEU A 606 -11.18 -46.07 1.31
C LEU A 606 -11.57 -44.71 0.73
N GLN A 607 -12.02 -43.80 1.59
CA GLN A 607 -12.29 -42.43 1.19
C GLN A 607 -10.96 -41.78 0.85
N ASN A 608 -10.84 -41.22 -0.36
CA ASN A 608 -9.67 -40.45 -0.74
C ASN A 608 -9.57 -39.22 0.17
N LEU A 609 -8.56 -39.20 1.03
CA LEU A 609 -8.25 -38.08 1.92
C LEU A 609 -7.11 -37.28 1.32
N PHE A 610 -7.21 -35.95 1.42
CA PHE A 610 -6.25 -35.03 0.84
C PHE A 610 -5.74 -34.07 1.91
N LYS A 611 -4.46 -33.73 1.86
CA LYS A 611 -3.97 -32.52 2.53
C LYS A 611 -4.45 -31.32 1.71
N THR A 612 -5.21 -30.43 2.35
CA THR A 612 -5.86 -29.28 1.71
C THR A 612 -5.41 -27.94 2.27
N ALA A 613 -4.83 -27.95 3.46
CA ALA A 613 -4.26 -26.78 4.12
C ALA A 613 -3.21 -27.21 5.16
N GLU A 614 -2.51 -26.24 5.74
CA GLU A 614 -1.55 -26.42 6.81
C GLU A 614 -1.55 -25.23 7.78
N VAL A 615 -1.25 -25.48 9.04
CA VAL A 615 -1.00 -24.45 10.05
C VAL A 615 0.44 -24.61 10.54
N LEU A 616 1.24 -23.55 10.43
CA LEU A 616 2.59 -23.51 10.96
C LEU A 616 2.65 -22.60 12.17
N ILE A 617 3.21 -23.11 13.27
CA ILE A 617 3.35 -22.40 14.54
C ILE A 617 4.84 -22.21 14.81
N GLN A 618 5.29 -20.96 14.85
CA GLN A 618 6.65 -20.60 15.22
C GLN A 618 6.70 -20.28 16.73
N ASP A 619 7.60 -20.92 17.46
CA ASP A 619 7.90 -20.55 18.84
C ASP A 619 8.99 -19.45 18.94
N ASP A 620 9.12 -18.88 20.13
CA ASP A 620 10.15 -17.90 20.49
C ASP A 620 11.60 -18.43 20.33
N GLN A 621 11.80 -19.74 20.49
CA GLN A 621 13.09 -20.42 20.34
C GLN A 621 13.47 -20.77 18.88
N GLY A 622 12.61 -20.44 17.91
CA GLY A 622 12.83 -20.70 16.49
C GLY A 622 12.45 -22.12 16.03
N SER A 623 11.77 -22.91 16.86
CA SER A 623 11.16 -24.17 16.44
C SER A 623 9.85 -23.92 15.70
N LEU A 624 9.62 -24.77 14.70
CA LEU A 624 8.45 -24.74 13.84
C LEU A 624 7.67 -26.02 14.01
N ARG A 625 6.36 -25.90 14.25
CA ARG A 625 5.43 -27.03 14.30
C ARG A 625 4.44 -26.91 13.14
N THR A 626 4.32 -27.97 12.36
CA THR A 626 3.33 -28.06 11.27
C THR A 626 2.14 -28.91 11.71
N ILE A 627 0.94 -28.43 11.43
CA ILE A 627 -0.32 -29.16 11.56
C ILE A 627 -0.93 -29.26 10.16
N ASP A 628 -1.01 -30.47 9.62
CA ASP A 628 -1.64 -30.72 8.33
C ASP A 628 -3.16 -30.79 8.49
N ILE A 629 -3.89 -30.08 7.63
CA ILE A 629 -5.35 -30.15 7.57
C ILE A 629 -5.71 -31.15 6.47
N ILE A 630 -6.38 -32.22 6.90
CA ILE A 630 -6.78 -33.33 6.06
C ILE A 630 -8.29 -33.26 5.84
N SER A 631 -8.69 -33.18 4.59
CA SER A 631 -10.09 -33.04 4.19
C SER A 631 -10.51 -34.12 3.20
N LYS A 632 -11.82 -34.27 3.09
CA LYS A 632 -12.49 -34.96 1.99
C LYS A 632 -12.95 -33.92 0.96
N ILE A 633 -12.81 -34.24 -0.32
CA ILE A 633 -13.29 -33.40 -1.41
C ILE A 633 -14.60 -34.00 -1.93
N GLY A 634 -15.67 -33.22 -1.86
CA GLY A 634 -17.00 -33.54 -2.36
C GLY A 634 -17.18 -33.17 -3.84
N PRO A 635 -18.36 -33.46 -4.42
CA PRO A 635 -18.71 -32.96 -5.75
C PRO A 635 -18.75 -31.42 -5.74
N GLY A 636 -18.20 -30.80 -6.79
CA GLY A 636 -18.11 -29.34 -6.90
C GLY A 636 -17.00 -28.70 -6.04
N ASP A 637 -15.93 -29.43 -5.76
CA ASP A 637 -14.76 -28.98 -4.96
C ASP A 637 -15.08 -28.54 -3.53
N ASN A 638 -16.24 -28.93 -2.98
CA ASN A 638 -16.56 -28.66 -1.58
C ASN A 638 -15.59 -29.43 -0.67
N ILE A 639 -14.89 -28.70 0.21
CA ILE A 639 -13.87 -29.24 1.11
C ILE A 639 -14.50 -29.49 2.48
N GLU A 640 -14.50 -30.73 2.94
CA GLU A 640 -14.96 -31.09 4.28
C GLU A 640 -13.76 -31.49 5.16
N ILE A 641 -13.41 -30.67 6.17
CA ILE A 641 -12.28 -30.96 7.07
C ILE A 641 -12.60 -32.20 7.94
N LYS A 642 -11.67 -33.14 8.01
CA LYS A 642 -11.80 -34.38 8.79
C LYS A 642 -10.82 -34.48 9.95
N VAL A 643 -9.56 -34.11 9.73
CA VAL A 643 -8.49 -34.32 10.72
C VAL A 643 -7.47 -33.18 10.67
N PHE A 644 -7.07 -32.72 11.85
CA PHE A 644 -5.89 -31.88 12.05
C PHE A 644 -4.75 -32.77 12.54
N HIS A 645 -3.80 -33.09 11.66
CA HIS A 645 -2.69 -33.98 11.96
C HIS A 645 -1.44 -33.20 12.37
N GLN A 646 -1.06 -33.32 13.64
CA GLN A 646 0.06 -32.58 14.21
C GLN A 646 1.39 -33.33 14.05
N HIS A 647 2.38 -32.64 13.47
CA HIS A 647 3.77 -33.12 13.39
C HIS A 647 4.59 -32.72 14.63
N PRO A 648 5.72 -33.41 14.89
CA PRO A 648 6.71 -32.97 15.87
C PRO A 648 7.23 -31.57 15.54
N ALA A 649 7.61 -30.79 16.56
CA ALA A 649 8.26 -29.51 16.34
C ALA A 649 9.73 -29.75 15.93
N GLU A 650 10.19 -29.08 14.88
CA GLU A 650 11.57 -29.11 14.42
C GLU A 650 12.24 -27.77 14.68
N LYS A 651 13.52 -27.77 15.06
CA LYS A 651 14.29 -26.53 15.23
C LYS A 651 14.84 -26.09 13.89
N VAL A 652 14.16 -25.14 13.24
CA VAL A 652 14.43 -24.73 11.86
C VAL A 652 15.16 -23.39 11.81
N LEU A 653 14.75 -22.41 12.62
CA LEU A 653 15.25 -21.05 12.56
C LEU A 653 16.37 -20.83 13.58
N VAL A 654 17.53 -20.37 13.10
CA VAL A 654 18.73 -20.13 13.93
C VAL A 654 18.75 -18.71 14.49
N GLN A 655 18.17 -17.73 13.77
CA GLN A 655 18.14 -16.33 14.18
C GLN A 655 16.97 -16.07 15.13
N LYS A 656 17.29 -15.73 16.38
CA LYS A 656 16.31 -15.50 17.46
C LYS A 656 15.54 -14.18 17.35
N GLU A 657 15.82 -13.30 16.40
CA GLU A 657 15.47 -11.87 16.57
C GLU A 657 14.37 -11.32 15.65
N ARG A 658 14.05 -11.89 14.48
CA ARG A 658 13.03 -11.29 13.59
C ARG A 658 11.80 -12.17 13.40
N LYS A 659 10.61 -11.58 13.60
CA LYS A 659 9.29 -12.21 13.36
C LYS A 659 9.13 -12.54 11.88
N CYS A 660 8.61 -13.73 11.56
CA CYS A 660 8.29 -14.09 10.18
C CYS A 660 6.91 -13.55 9.82
N HIS A 661 6.79 -12.93 8.64
CA HIS A 661 5.51 -12.43 8.13
C HIS A 661 4.70 -13.55 7.45
N TRP A 662 5.39 -14.53 6.85
CA TRP A 662 4.77 -15.67 6.18
C TRP A 662 5.72 -16.86 6.17
N ILE A 663 5.16 -18.07 6.33
CA ILE A 663 5.88 -19.34 6.22
C ILE A 663 4.99 -20.31 5.45
N MET A 664 5.56 -21.08 4.53
CA MET A 664 4.87 -22.14 3.78
C MET A 664 5.79 -23.34 3.57
N SER A 665 5.27 -24.56 3.71
CA SER A 665 6.02 -25.77 3.40
C SER A 665 6.07 -26.04 1.89
N HIS A 666 7.24 -26.37 1.36
CA HIS A 666 7.43 -26.67 -0.05
C HIS A 666 8.65 -27.57 -0.26
N ASN A 667 8.52 -28.60 -1.11
CA ASN A 667 9.61 -29.54 -1.47
C ASN A 667 10.44 -30.09 -0.28
N GLY A 668 9.78 -30.33 0.87
CA GLY A 668 10.45 -30.84 2.08
C GLY A 668 11.22 -29.79 2.88
N GLY A 669 11.15 -28.52 2.48
CA GLY A 669 11.65 -27.36 3.22
C GLY A 669 10.58 -26.28 3.38
N TYR A 670 11.01 -25.03 3.59
CA TYR A 670 10.12 -23.90 3.82
C TYR A 670 10.50 -22.66 3.01
N PHE A 671 9.49 -21.96 2.50
CA PHE A 671 9.60 -20.54 2.17
C PHE A 671 9.32 -19.72 3.43
N VAL A 672 10.12 -18.69 3.67
CA VAL A 672 9.96 -17.78 4.82
C VAL A 672 10.09 -16.34 4.35
N ASN A 673 9.06 -15.52 4.59
CA ASN A 673 9.18 -14.06 4.45
C ASN A 673 9.61 -13.48 5.81
N GLN A 674 10.76 -12.82 5.83
CA GLN A 674 11.33 -12.20 7.01
C GLN A 674 11.89 -10.81 6.66
N GLY A 675 11.30 -9.75 7.20
CA GLY A 675 11.65 -8.38 6.82
C GLY A 675 11.33 -8.10 5.35
N ASP A 676 12.34 -7.63 4.61
CA ASP A 676 12.25 -7.28 3.18
C ASP A 676 12.77 -8.42 2.28
N GLU A 677 12.86 -9.66 2.79
CA GLU A 677 13.45 -10.82 2.10
C GLU A 677 12.53 -12.05 2.10
N ILE A 678 12.57 -12.82 1.00
CA ILE A 678 12.05 -14.19 0.94
C ILE A 678 13.24 -15.15 0.99
N LEU A 679 13.21 -16.03 1.98
CA LEU A 679 14.23 -17.03 2.27
C LEU A 679 13.72 -18.43 1.91
N LYS A 680 14.66 -19.27 1.49
CA LYS A 680 14.51 -20.72 1.36
C LYS A 680 15.24 -21.43 2.49
N LEU A 681 14.53 -22.33 3.15
CA LEU A 681 15.06 -23.22 4.18
C LEU A 681 15.01 -24.66 3.66
N GLU A 682 16.19 -25.26 3.48
CA GLU A 682 16.33 -26.63 2.99
C GLU A 682 17.09 -27.49 4.00
N LYS A 683 16.73 -28.77 4.09
CA LYS A 683 17.41 -29.72 4.97
C LYS A 683 18.63 -30.30 4.27
N ALA A 684 19.83 -30.04 4.80
CA ALA A 684 21.06 -30.64 4.29
C ALA A 684 21.15 -32.13 4.68
N GLU A 685 22.05 -32.89 4.05
CA GLU A 685 22.22 -34.34 4.26
C GLU A 685 22.52 -34.71 5.72
N GLU A 686 23.13 -33.80 6.50
CA GLU A 686 23.44 -33.99 7.93
C GLU A 686 22.28 -33.64 8.88
N GLY A 687 21.09 -33.30 8.35
CA GLY A 687 19.91 -32.90 9.13
C GLY A 687 19.95 -31.44 9.63
N VAL A 688 20.97 -30.67 9.23
CA VAL A 688 21.10 -29.23 9.51
C VAL A 688 20.29 -28.44 8.48
N TRP A 689 19.57 -27.42 8.95
CA TRP A 689 18.83 -26.49 8.09
C TRP A 689 19.77 -25.45 7.47
N LYS A 690 19.70 -25.31 6.15
CA LYS A 690 20.44 -24.31 5.38
C LYS A 690 19.49 -23.21 4.92
N THR A 691 19.88 -21.97 5.13
CA THR A 691 19.14 -20.77 4.72
C THR A 691 19.80 -20.12 3.52
N SER A 692 19.01 -19.76 2.51
CA SER A 692 19.43 -19.00 1.33
C SER A 692 18.41 -17.91 1.01
N VAL A 693 18.87 -16.71 0.67
CA VAL A 693 18.00 -15.61 0.21
C VAL A 693 17.59 -15.89 -1.24
N LEU A 694 16.28 -15.89 -1.52
CA LEU A 694 15.75 -16.04 -2.88
C LEU A 694 15.43 -14.70 -3.51
N LEU A 695 14.86 -13.79 -2.73
CA LEU A 695 14.52 -12.43 -3.14
C LEU A 695 14.82 -11.47 -2.00
N ASP A 696 15.32 -10.30 -2.35
CA ASP A 696 15.63 -9.18 -1.46
C ASP A 696 14.87 -7.92 -1.89
N ARG A 697 14.87 -6.90 -1.01
CA ARG A 697 14.23 -5.59 -1.24
C ARG A 697 12.75 -5.70 -1.64
N ILE A 698 12.08 -6.67 -1.03
CA ILE A 698 10.65 -6.89 -1.21
C ILE A 698 9.92 -5.86 -0.37
N GLU A 699 9.16 -5.00 -1.04
CA GLU A 699 8.29 -4.05 -0.36
C GLU A 699 7.04 -4.74 0.17
N ARG A 700 6.46 -5.64 -0.65
CA ARG A 700 5.22 -6.32 -0.32
C ARG A 700 5.00 -7.55 -1.19
N ILE A 701 4.46 -8.62 -0.60
CA ILE A 701 3.86 -9.73 -1.37
C ILE A 701 2.40 -9.37 -1.63
N LEU A 702 2.00 -9.34 -2.91
CA LEU A 702 0.62 -9.06 -3.32
C LEU A 702 -0.25 -10.28 -3.08
N ASP A 703 0.21 -11.45 -3.55
CA ASP A 703 -0.48 -12.72 -3.35
C ASP A 703 0.43 -13.92 -3.68
N VAL A 704 -0.01 -15.11 -3.25
CA VAL A 704 0.53 -16.41 -3.70
C VAL A 704 -0.66 -17.27 -4.08
N ILE A 705 -0.86 -17.52 -5.38
CA ILE A 705 -2.06 -18.22 -5.90
C ILE A 705 -1.62 -19.26 -6.91
N ASP A 706 -2.20 -20.46 -6.81
CA ASP A 706 -1.86 -21.65 -7.57
C ASP A 706 -0.38 -22.04 -7.43
N ALA A 707 0.44 -21.57 -8.36
CA ALA A 707 1.89 -21.72 -8.36
C ALA A 707 2.59 -20.38 -8.63
N GLY A 708 1.85 -19.26 -8.66
CA GLY A 708 2.39 -17.92 -8.88
C GLY A 708 2.73 -17.22 -7.57
N VAL A 709 3.88 -16.58 -7.51
CA VAL A 709 4.30 -15.67 -6.43
C VAL A 709 4.39 -14.27 -7.02
N TYR A 710 3.64 -13.33 -6.44
CA TYR A 710 3.51 -11.97 -6.94
C TYR A 710 3.98 -10.99 -5.88
N ALA A 711 5.05 -10.24 -6.16
CA ALA A 711 5.65 -9.34 -5.20
C ALA A 711 6.00 -7.99 -5.81
N VAL A 712 5.86 -6.93 -5.02
CA VAL A 712 6.44 -5.62 -5.29
C VAL A 712 7.88 -5.64 -4.81
N GLN A 713 8.81 -5.53 -5.74
CA GLN A 713 10.24 -5.45 -5.48
C GLN A 713 10.72 -4.09 -6.00
N GLU A 714 11.20 -3.23 -5.10
CA GLU A 714 11.56 -1.85 -5.44
C GLU A 714 10.44 -1.12 -6.22
N ASN A 715 10.65 -0.77 -7.51
CA ASN A 715 9.73 -0.04 -8.37
C ASN A 715 9.00 -0.91 -9.41
N LYS A 716 8.97 -2.23 -9.21
CA LYS A 716 8.40 -3.20 -10.15
C LYS A 716 7.60 -4.28 -9.43
N VAL A 717 6.63 -4.83 -10.12
CA VAL A 717 5.96 -6.07 -9.75
C VAL A 717 6.67 -7.22 -10.44
N VAL A 718 7.18 -8.16 -9.67
CA VAL A 718 7.81 -9.39 -10.16
C VAL A 718 6.84 -10.57 -10.00
N VAL A 719 6.75 -11.38 -11.05
CA VAL A 719 5.90 -12.57 -11.11
C VAL A 719 6.79 -13.79 -11.28
N TYR A 720 6.73 -14.72 -10.34
CA TYR A 720 7.47 -15.99 -10.41
C TYR A 720 6.53 -17.18 -10.41
N ASN A 721 6.92 -18.27 -11.07
CA ASN A 721 6.43 -19.58 -10.67
C ASN A 721 7.17 -20.03 -9.40
N ILE A 722 6.46 -20.66 -8.46
CA ILE A 722 7.00 -21.07 -7.16
C ILE A 722 8.16 -22.07 -7.29
N GLU A 723 8.11 -22.97 -8.28
CA GLU A 723 9.18 -23.92 -8.57
C GLU A 723 10.39 -23.22 -9.22
N GLU A 724 10.15 -22.23 -10.07
CA GLU A 724 11.22 -21.42 -10.68
C GLU A 724 11.93 -20.58 -9.62
N LEU A 725 11.17 -19.95 -8.72
CA LEU A 725 11.68 -19.20 -7.58
C LEU A 725 12.48 -20.09 -6.62
N TRP A 726 11.98 -21.28 -6.30
CA TRP A 726 12.69 -22.25 -5.45
C TRP A 726 14.05 -22.67 -6.01
N ASN A 727 14.18 -22.65 -7.34
CA ASN A 727 15.38 -23.00 -8.08
C ASN A 727 16.18 -21.77 -8.54
N SER A 728 15.85 -20.57 -8.04
CA SER A 728 16.54 -19.31 -8.34
C SER A 728 16.63 -19.00 -9.85
N LYS A 729 15.57 -19.27 -10.60
CA LYS A 729 15.41 -18.88 -12.01
C LYS A 729 14.84 -17.47 -12.13
N ASP A 730 14.93 -16.91 -13.34
CA ASP A 730 14.39 -15.58 -13.67
C ASP A 730 12.85 -15.51 -13.55
N PRO A 731 12.29 -14.31 -13.29
CA PRO A 731 10.84 -14.12 -13.20
C PRO A 731 10.14 -14.36 -14.53
N VAL A 732 8.90 -14.84 -14.46
CA VAL A 732 7.99 -15.03 -15.60
C VAL A 732 7.59 -13.69 -16.21
N ALA A 733 7.40 -12.67 -15.38
CA ALA A 733 7.07 -11.31 -15.83
C ALA A 733 7.59 -10.27 -14.83
N VAL A 734 7.92 -9.09 -15.38
CA VAL A 734 8.36 -7.90 -14.66
C VAL A 734 7.57 -6.70 -15.19
N VAL A 735 6.77 -6.09 -14.33
CA VAL A 735 5.90 -4.97 -14.67
C VAL A 735 6.32 -3.74 -13.88
N GLU A 736 6.69 -2.66 -14.56
CA GLU A 736 7.06 -1.40 -13.90
C GLU A 736 5.85 -0.73 -13.24
N ILE A 737 6.08 -0.10 -12.09
CA ILE A 737 5.05 0.64 -11.36
C ILE A 737 5.09 2.10 -11.82
N SER A 738 4.02 2.54 -12.47
CA SER A 738 3.81 3.94 -12.82
C SER A 738 3.57 4.80 -11.58
N GLU A 739 3.97 6.07 -11.63
CA GLU A 739 3.74 7.02 -10.54
C GLU A 739 2.24 7.22 -10.28
N GLY A 740 1.82 7.06 -9.01
CA GLY A 740 0.42 7.18 -8.60
C GLY A 740 -0.44 5.94 -8.81
N ASP A 741 0.05 4.90 -9.52
CA ASP A 741 -0.66 3.66 -9.80
C ASP A 741 -0.12 2.50 -8.95
N TYR A 742 -0.33 2.57 -7.64
CA TYR A 742 0.25 1.58 -6.73
C TYR A 742 -0.48 0.21 -6.80
N PRO A 743 0.24 -0.91 -7.02
CA PRO A 743 -0.36 -2.23 -7.18
C PRO A 743 -0.94 -2.78 -5.87
N VAL A 744 -2.16 -3.32 -5.93
CA VAL A 744 -2.90 -3.75 -4.74
C VAL A 744 -3.45 -5.16 -4.78
N VAL A 745 -3.95 -5.59 -5.94
CA VAL A 745 -4.63 -6.89 -6.15
C VAL A 745 -4.16 -7.46 -7.49
N ILE A 746 -4.18 -8.79 -7.62
CA ILE A 746 -3.83 -9.48 -8.86
C ILE A 746 -5.01 -10.33 -9.34
N SER A 747 -5.11 -10.54 -10.64
CA SER A 747 -6.00 -11.54 -11.23
C SER A 747 -5.15 -12.47 -12.11
N PRO A 748 -4.57 -13.54 -11.52
CA PRO A 748 -3.70 -14.47 -12.24
C PRO A 748 -4.35 -15.08 -13.48
N GLU A 749 -5.63 -15.47 -13.36
CA GLU A 749 -6.42 -16.09 -14.43
C GLU A 749 -6.48 -15.21 -15.68
N ALA A 750 -6.54 -13.90 -15.48
CA ALA A 750 -6.59 -12.90 -16.54
C ALA A 750 -5.23 -12.24 -16.82
N ALA A 751 -4.16 -12.60 -16.11
CA ALA A 751 -2.85 -11.93 -16.19
C ALA A 751 -2.95 -10.39 -16.07
N ILE A 752 -3.73 -9.90 -15.09
CA ILE A 752 -3.92 -8.48 -14.78
C ILE A 752 -3.39 -8.16 -13.39
N ILE A 753 -2.65 -7.06 -13.27
CA ILE A 753 -2.34 -6.39 -12.00
C ILE A 753 -3.30 -5.21 -11.86
N HIS A 754 -4.00 -5.15 -10.73
CA HIS A 754 -4.88 -4.04 -10.40
C HIS A 754 -4.15 -3.09 -9.46
N SER A 755 -3.95 -1.88 -9.93
CA SER A 755 -3.45 -0.74 -9.16
C SER A 755 -4.60 0.16 -8.73
N VAL A 756 -4.36 1.00 -7.74
CA VAL A 756 -5.31 2.04 -7.32
C VAL A 756 -4.66 3.40 -7.38
N GLN A 757 -5.39 4.34 -7.96
CA GLN A 757 -5.03 5.73 -8.06
C GLN A 757 -6.00 6.55 -7.19
N PHE A 758 -5.44 7.41 -6.34
CA PHE A 758 -6.23 8.41 -5.61
C PHE A 758 -6.30 9.68 -6.44
N VAL A 759 -7.50 10.03 -6.87
CA VAL A 759 -7.77 11.28 -7.58
C VAL A 759 -8.40 12.25 -6.60
N PHE A 760 -7.76 13.42 -6.45
CA PHE A 760 -8.16 14.43 -5.50
C PHE A 760 -8.44 15.75 -6.20
N SER A 761 -9.47 16.45 -5.74
CA SER A 761 -9.80 17.83 -6.10
C SER A 761 -10.29 18.57 -4.86
N ASN A 762 -10.45 19.88 -4.94
CA ASN A 762 -10.98 20.69 -3.84
C ASN A 762 -12.36 20.22 -3.34
N GLU A 763 -13.17 19.61 -4.21
CA GLU A 763 -14.55 19.23 -3.91
C GLU A 763 -14.73 17.72 -3.71
N CYS A 764 -13.85 16.87 -4.25
CA CYS A 764 -13.99 15.42 -4.17
C CYS A 764 -12.68 14.67 -4.03
N SER A 765 -12.74 13.53 -3.33
CA SER A 765 -11.70 12.49 -3.33
C SER A 765 -12.30 11.19 -3.88
N LYS A 766 -11.60 10.53 -4.80
CA LYS A 766 -12.06 9.28 -5.41
C LYS A 766 -10.90 8.30 -5.58
N ILE A 767 -11.21 7.02 -5.40
CA ILE A 767 -10.29 5.92 -5.71
C ILE A 767 -10.70 5.33 -7.06
N ILE A 768 -9.74 5.19 -7.96
CA ILE A 768 -9.95 4.64 -9.31
C ILE A 768 -9.05 3.42 -9.48
N PRO A 769 -9.61 2.26 -9.87
CA PRO A 769 -8.79 1.09 -10.20
C PRO A 769 -8.15 1.29 -11.58
N ARG A 770 -6.88 0.93 -11.70
CA ARG A 770 -6.11 0.88 -12.95
C ARG A 770 -5.67 -0.56 -13.20
N GLN A 771 -5.57 -0.94 -14.46
CA GLN A 771 -5.22 -2.31 -14.86
C GLN A 771 -3.95 -2.29 -15.69
N ALA A 772 -2.97 -3.11 -15.31
CA ALA A 772 -1.81 -3.41 -16.11
C ALA A 772 -1.86 -4.89 -16.53
N ILE A 773 -1.93 -5.11 -17.85
CA ILE A 773 -1.96 -6.45 -18.44
C ILE A 773 -0.51 -6.88 -18.70
N TYR A 774 -0.16 -8.08 -18.26
CA TYR A 774 1.19 -8.64 -18.41
C TYR A 774 1.22 -9.98 -19.16
N LEU A 775 0.10 -10.35 -19.79
CA LEU A 775 -0.05 -11.61 -20.53
C LEU A 775 1.00 -11.77 -21.64
N ASP A 776 1.40 -10.67 -22.29
CA ASP A 776 2.42 -10.68 -23.33
C ASP A 776 3.76 -11.24 -22.83
N GLN A 777 4.20 -10.85 -21.63
CA GLN A 777 5.43 -11.35 -21.04
C GLN A 777 5.32 -12.82 -20.64
N VAL A 778 4.16 -13.24 -20.12
CA VAL A 778 3.91 -14.64 -19.73
C VAL A 778 3.94 -15.57 -20.95
N ILE A 779 3.31 -15.17 -22.05
CA ILE A 779 3.32 -15.95 -23.30
C ILE A 779 4.75 -16.03 -23.85
N ASP A 780 5.50 -14.93 -23.84
CA ASP A 780 6.86 -14.92 -24.36
C ASP A 780 7.80 -15.81 -23.53
N HIS A 781 7.68 -15.81 -22.20
CA HIS A 781 8.37 -16.76 -21.31
C HIS A 781 8.01 -18.22 -21.63
N HIS A 782 6.73 -18.51 -21.86
CA HIS A 782 6.29 -19.85 -22.24
C HIS A 782 6.86 -20.31 -23.59
N LEU A 783 6.96 -19.40 -24.57
CA LEU A 783 7.61 -19.68 -25.85
C LEU A 783 9.11 -19.94 -25.66
N ALA A 784 9.81 -19.11 -24.87
CA ALA A 784 11.24 -19.26 -24.60
C ALA A 784 11.58 -20.58 -23.86
N THR A 785 10.69 -21.04 -22.99
CA THR A 785 10.83 -22.31 -22.26
C THR A 785 10.40 -23.55 -23.08
N GLY A 786 9.94 -23.37 -24.32
CA GLY A 786 9.54 -24.45 -25.22
C GLY A 786 8.20 -25.09 -24.87
N THR A 787 7.31 -24.36 -24.19
CA THR A 787 5.95 -24.83 -23.92
C THR A 787 5.18 -25.00 -25.24
N SER A 788 4.38 -26.07 -25.36
CA SER A 788 3.66 -26.34 -26.60
C SER A 788 2.61 -25.27 -26.92
N TYR A 789 2.49 -24.88 -28.19
CA TYR A 789 1.53 -23.87 -28.65
C TYR A 789 0.08 -24.22 -28.29
N GLN A 790 -0.27 -25.52 -28.33
CA GLN A 790 -1.58 -26.01 -27.92
C GLN A 790 -1.87 -25.72 -26.44
N SER A 791 -0.89 -25.90 -25.57
CA SER A 791 -1.05 -25.62 -24.13
C SER A 791 -1.26 -24.13 -23.89
N ILE A 792 -0.48 -23.27 -24.55
CA ILE A 792 -0.58 -21.80 -24.43
C ILE A 792 -1.96 -21.32 -24.91
N ASP A 793 -2.35 -21.72 -26.13
CA ASP A 793 -3.62 -21.28 -26.72
C ASP A 793 -4.82 -21.81 -25.91
N SER A 794 -4.82 -23.08 -25.49
CA SER A 794 -5.92 -23.63 -24.67
C SER A 794 -6.13 -22.89 -23.35
N ARG A 795 -5.06 -22.34 -22.77
CA ARG A 795 -5.10 -21.65 -21.47
C ARG A 795 -5.56 -20.20 -21.59
N TYR A 796 -5.15 -19.50 -22.65
CA TYR A 796 -5.31 -18.03 -22.73
C TYR A 796 -6.28 -17.56 -23.82
N ARG A 797 -6.70 -18.42 -24.75
CA ARG A 797 -7.56 -18.04 -25.89
C ARG A 797 -8.89 -17.40 -25.49
N SER A 798 -9.44 -17.75 -24.33
CA SER A 798 -10.69 -17.17 -23.82
C SER A 798 -10.53 -15.72 -23.35
N LEU A 799 -9.31 -15.27 -23.07
CA LEU A 799 -9.04 -13.93 -22.56
C LEU A 799 -9.21 -12.88 -23.67
N GLN A 800 -9.95 -11.80 -23.37
CA GLN A 800 -10.25 -10.74 -24.35
C GLN A 800 -9.00 -10.08 -24.92
N HIS A 801 -7.93 -9.98 -24.13
CA HIS A 801 -6.68 -9.32 -24.49
C HIS A 801 -5.61 -10.30 -25.04
N TYR A 802 -5.94 -11.58 -25.27
CA TYR A 802 -4.98 -12.57 -25.81
C TYR A 802 -4.44 -12.14 -27.18
N LYS A 803 -5.34 -11.75 -28.09
CA LYS A 803 -4.98 -11.25 -29.42
C LYS A 803 -4.05 -10.04 -29.37
N PHE A 804 -4.40 -9.07 -28.52
CA PHE A 804 -3.57 -7.87 -28.30
C PHE A 804 -2.20 -8.22 -27.74
N SER A 805 -2.11 -9.26 -26.90
CA SER A 805 -0.83 -9.73 -26.34
C SER A 805 0.06 -10.36 -27.42
N LEU A 806 -0.50 -11.19 -28.30
CA LEU A 806 0.23 -11.75 -29.45
C LEU A 806 0.75 -10.64 -30.39
N GLU A 807 -0.07 -9.63 -30.63
CA GLU A 807 0.31 -8.45 -31.41
C GLU A 807 1.46 -7.68 -30.76
N LYS A 808 1.39 -7.44 -29.44
CA LYS A 808 2.44 -6.75 -28.69
C LYS A 808 3.77 -7.50 -28.74
N ILE A 809 3.77 -8.83 -28.55
CA ILE A 809 4.97 -9.66 -28.67
C ILE A 809 5.55 -9.57 -30.08
N LEU A 810 4.72 -9.69 -31.12
CA LEU A 810 5.16 -9.59 -32.51
C LEU A 810 5.80 -8.22 -32.78
N SER A 811 5.16 -7.12 -32.37
CA SER A 811 5.72 -5.78 -32.55
C SER A 811 7.04 -5.60 -31.80
N GLY A 812 7.14 -6.08 -30.56
CA GLY A 812 8.36 -6.00 -29.76
C GLY A 812 9.54 -6.71 -30.43
N LYS A 813 9.34 -7.96 -30.86
CA LYS A 813 10.38 -8.75 -31.53
C LYS A 813 10.81 -8.18 -32.88
N VAL A 814 9.90 -7.51 -33.59
CA VAL A 814 10.22 -6.80 -34.83
C VAL A 814 11.10 -5.58 -34.55
N LEU A 815 10.78 -4.79 -33.51
CA LEU A 815 11.56 -3.62 -33.12
C LEU A 815 12.97 -3.99 -32.64
N THR A 816 13.15 -5.15 -32.01
CA THR A 816 14.45 -5.65 -31.51
C THR A 816 15.20 -6.58 -32.50
N ASN A 817 14.63 -6.84 -33.68
CA ASN A 817 15.15 -7.79 -34.68
C ASN A 817 15.36 -9.23 -34.16
N GLU A 818 14.48 -9.69 -33.26
CA GLU A 818 14.51 -11.04 -32.70
C GLU A 818 13.88 -12.11 -33.62
N PRO A 819 14.16 -13.40 -33.40
CA PRO A 819 13.54 -14.48 -34.16
C PRO A 819 12.01 -14.52 -34.02
N LEU A 820 11.30 -14.51 -35.15
CA LEU A 820 9.82 -14.50 -35.18
C LEU A 820 9.18 -15.90 -35.29
N SER A 821 9.97 -16.97 -35.45
CA SER A 821 9.45 -18.31 -35.78
C SER A 821 8.42 -18.83 -34.78
N ASP A 822 8.68 -18.66 -33.48
CA ASP A 822 7.84 -19.22 -32.42
C ASP A 822 6.52 -18.46 -32.27
N ILE A 823 6.58 -17.12 -32.29
CA ILE A 823 5.38 -16.29 -32.18
C ILE A 823 4.51 -16.42 -33.44
N VAL A 824 5.11 -16.50 -34.63
CA VAL A 824 4.38 -16.71 -35.88
C VAL A 824 3.71 -18.09 -35.88
N SER A 825 4.39 -19.11 -35.37
CA SER A 825 3.80 -20.46 -35.24
C SER A 825 2.61 -20.48 -34.29
N LEU A 826 2.68 -19.76 -33.17
CA LEU A 826 1.57 -19.60 -32.24
C LEU A 826 0.40 -18.82 -32.87
N ILE A 827 0.67 -17.74 -33.60
CA ILE A 827 -0.34 -16.96 -34.33
C ILE A 827 -1.03 -17.84 -35.39
N ASN A 828 -0.27 -18.63 -36.14
CA ASN A 828 -0.81 -19.56 -37.13
C ASN A 828 -1.70 -20.62 -36.47
N PHE A 829 -1.34 -21.12 -35.29
CA PHE A 829 -2.17 -22.06 -34.53
C PHE A 829 -3.47 -21.39 -34.04
N TYR A 830 -3.39 -20.15 -33.54
CA TYR A 830 -4.56 -19.37 -33.15
C TYR A 830 -5.52 -19.13 -34.33
N ASP A 831 -4.99 -18.96 -35.55
CA ASP A 831 -5.79 -18.72 -36.76
C ASP A 831 -6.56 -19.97 -37.25
N GLN A 832 -6.16 -21.18 -36.82
CA GLN A 832 -6.88 -22.43 -37.08
C GLN A 832 -8.19 -22.57 -36.27
N GLY A 833 -8.58 -21.52 -35.54
CA GLY A 833 -9.80 -21.48 -34.74
C GLY A 833 -11.09 -21.23 -35.51
N PRO A 834 -12.23 -21.09 -34.80
CA PRO A 834 -13.51 -20.81 -35.43
C PRO A 834 -13.58 -19.45 -36.17
N LYS A 835 -12.68 -18.50 -35.89
CA LYS A 835 -12.54 -17.21 -36.60
C LYS A 835 -11.27 -17.23 -37.45
N HIS A 836 -11.41 -17.41 -38.77
CA HIS A 836 -10.31 -17.61 -39.75
C HIS A 836 -9.68 -16.29 -40.23
N SER A 837 -9.46 -15.33 -39.34
CA SER A 837 -8.91 -14.02 -39.70
C SER A 837 -8.10 -13.36 -38.58
N GLY A 838 -7.85 -14.11 -37.51
CA GLY A 838 -7.13 -13.64 -36.34
C GLY A 838 -5.69 -13.22 -36.68
N ARG A 839 -5.02 -13.99 -37.53
CA ARG A 839 -3.65 -13.73 -37.98
C ARG A 839 -3.55 -12.42 -38.76
N LEU A 840 -4.47 -12.20 -39.68
CA LEU A 840 -4.44 -11.05 -40.58
C LEU A 840 -4.64 -9.74 -39.82
N GLU A 841 -5.57 -9.72 -38.85
CA GLU A 841 -5.76 -8.56 -37.97
C GLU A 841 -4.55 -8.32 -37.04
N ILE A 842 -3.93 -9.38 -36.48
CA ILE A 842 -2.72 -9.24 -35.64
C ILE A 842 -1.57 -8.61 -36.44
N ILE A 843 -1.30 -9.14 -37.64
CA ILE A 843 -0.21 -8.64 -38.49
C ILE A 843 -0.48 -7.20 -38.94
N SER A 844 -1.71 -6.90 -39.34
CA SER A 844 -2.09 -5.53 -39.75
C SER A 844 -1.95 -4.52 -38.61
N ASN A 845 -2.42 -4.85 -37.41
CA ASN A 845 -2.28 -3.95 -36.27
C ASN A 845 -0.81 -3.79 -35.85
N CYS A 846 0.01 -4.84 -35.97
CA CYS A 846 1.45 -4.74 -35.80
C CYS A 846 2.06 -3.73 -36.78
N LEU A 847 1.76 -3.85 -38.08
CA LEU A 847 2.24 -2.94 -39.12
C LEU A 847 1.82 -1.47 -38.88
N ARG A 848 0.64 -1.25 -38.29
CA ARG A 848 0.18 0.09 -37.90
C ARG A 848 1.00 0.72 -36.77
N LYS A 849 1.56 -0.09 -35.87
CA LYS A 849 2.27 0.37 -34.66
C LYS A 849 3.77 0.57 -34.87
N ILE A 850 4.37 -0.13 -35.83
CA ILE A 850 5.82 -0.06 -36.11
C ILE A 850 6.11 0.94 -37.23
N GLU A 851 7.27 1.58 -37.15
CA GLU A 851 7.73 2.52 -38.19
C GLU A 851 8.13 1.80 -39.49
N VAL A 852 8.09 2.52 -40.61
CA VAL A 852 8.33 1.98 -41.96
C VAL A 852 9.69 1.28 -42.08
N GLU A 853 10.71 1.75 -41.34
CA GLU A 853 12.06 1.16 -41.33
C GLU A 853 12.11 -0.28 -40.81
N HIS A 854 11.12 -0.70 -40.02
CA HIS A 854 11.04 -2.05 -39.47
C HIS A 854 10.15 -3.00 -40.30
N TRP A 855 9.46 -2.49 -41.32
CA TRP A 855 8.53 -3.30 -42.14
C TRP A 855 9.25 -4.38 -42.94
N ASP A 856 10.44 -4.07 -43.49
CA ASP A 856 11.24 -5.01 -44.29
C ASP A 856 11.58 -6.27 -43.49
N PHE A 857 11.94 -6.13 -42.21
CA PHE A 857 12.27 -7.27 -41.35
C PHE A 857 11.07 -8.20 -41.18
N LEU A 858 9.88 -7.66 -40.93
CA LEU A 858 8.65 -8.43 -40.76
C LEU A 858 8.26 -9.16 -42.05
N PHE A 859 8.28 -8.48 -43.20
CA PHE A 859 7.93 -9.09 -44.50
C PHE A 859 8.90 -10.19 -44.92
N GLN A 860 10.20 -9.99 -44.73
CA GLN A 860 11.22 -11.01 -45.02
C GLN A 860 11.05 -12.26 -44.16
N LYS A 861 10.68 -12.11 -42.88
CA LYS A 861 10.53 -13.23 -41.96
C LYS A 861 9.20 -13.97 -42.09
N LEU A 862 8.16 -13.29 -42.54
CA LEU A 862 6.85 -13.90 -42.80
C LEU A 862 6.73 -14.52 -44.19
N ASP A 863 7.67 -14.24 -45.11
CA ASP A 863 7.59 -14.58 -46.54
C ASP A 863 6.28 -14.07 -47.18
N LEU A 864 5.91 -12.84 -46.83
CA LEU A 864 4.70 -12.17 -47.29
C LEU A 864 5.05 -10.76 -47.78
N SER A 865 4.44 -10.34 -48.89
CA SER A 865 4.46 -8.94 -49.32
C SER A 865 3.20 -8.20 -48.88
N PRO A 866 3.23 -6.84 -48.81
CA PRO A 866 2.01 -6.04 -48.61
C PRO A 866 0.87 -6.39 -49.58
N ARG A 867 1.22 -6.82 -50.81
CA ARG A 867 0.28 -7.26 -51.84
C ARG A 867 -0.43 -8.56 -51.45
N ASP A 868 0.31 -9.52 -50.90
CA ASP A 868 -0.24 -10.82 -50.47
C ASP A 868 -1.20 -10.64 -49.29
N LEU A 869 -0.90 -9.72 -48.37
CA LEU A 869 -1.79 -9.38 -47.26
C LEU A 869 -3.08 -8.70 -47.73
N LEU A 870 -3.01 -7.80 -48.72
CA LEU A 870 -4.19 -7.17 -49.31
C LEU A 870 -5.09 -8.19 -50.03
N LEU A 871 -4.51 -9.13 -50.77
CA LEU A 871 -5.25 -10.22 -51.41
C LEU A 871 -5.98 -11.08 -50.36
N GLN A 872 -5.29 -11.45 -49.28
CA GLN A 872 -5.90 -12.21 -48.18
C GLN A 872 -7.05 -11.42 -47.51
N CYS A 873 -6.94 -10.10 -47.33
CA CYS A 873 -8.04 -9.28 -46.83
C CYS A 873 -9.28 -9.31 -47.72
N ILE A 874 -9.09 -9.25 -49.04
CA ILE A 874 -10.17 -9.27 -50.02
C ILE A 874 -10.85 -10.64 -50.02
N GLU A 875 -10.07 -11.72 -49.93
CA GLU A 875 -10.58 -13.10 -49.86
C GLU A 875 -11.37 -13.39 -48.57
N HIS A 876 -11.00 -12.75 -47.46
CA HIS A 876 -11.64 -12.92 -46.16
C HIS A 876 -12.73 -11.87 -45.83
N ASP A 877 -13.01 -10.94 -46.75
CA ASP A 877 -14.02 -9.85 -46.62
C ASP A 877 -13.83 -8.97 -45.36
N GLU A 878 -12.57 -8.72 -44.95
CA GLU A 878 -12.25 -7.96 -43.74
C GLU A 878 -12.03 -6.46 -44.02
N ALA A 879 -13.13 -5.76 -44.32
CA ALA A 879 -13.10 -4.34 -44.70
C ALA A 879 -12.35 -3.42 -43.70
N ARG A 880 -12.42 -3.70 -42.40
CA ARG A 880 -11.76 -2.89 -41.35
C ARG A 880 -10.24 -2.99 -41.39
N VAL A 881 -9.70 -4.18 -41.67
CA VAL A 881 -8.25 -4.44 -41.74
C VAL A 881 -7.67 -3.96 -43.07
N LEU A 882 -8.50 -4.01 -44.12
CA LEU A 882 -8.19 -3.57 -45.47
C LEU A 882 -7.73 -2.10 -45.53
N GLY A 883 -8.36 -1.20 -44.77
CA GLY A 883 -8.00 0.22 -44.73
C GLY A 883 -6.58 0.48 -44.18
N ILE A 884 -6.18 -0.27 -43.16
CA ILE A 884 -4.83 -0.16 -42.58
C ILE A 884 -3.78 -0.69 -43.56
N LEU A 885 -4.03 -1.86 -44.15
CA LEU A 885 -3.10 -2.50 -45.09
C LEU A 885 -2.97 -1.73 -46.41
N LEU A 886 -4.03 -1.02 -46.83
CA LEU A 886 -3.95 -0.11 -47.96
C LEU A 886 -2.94 1.01 -47.68
N MET A 887 -2.98 1.63 -46.49
CA MET A 887 -1.98 2.64 -46.10
C MET A 887 -0.56 2.06 -46.07
N VAL A 888 -0.38 0.82 -45.61
CA VAL A 888 0.93 0.14 -45.63
C VAL A 888 1.40 -0.07 -47.06
N PHE A 889 0.54 -0.61 -47.94
CA PHE A 889 0.84 -0.84 -49.35
C PHE A 889 1.23 0.43 -50.10
N LEU A 890 0.53 1.53 -49.84
CA LEU A 890 0.79 2.83 -50.48
C LEU A 890 2.11 3.48 -50.05
N ASN A 891 2.58 3.20 -48.83
CA ASN A 891 3.79 3.80 -48.26
C ASN A 891 5.02 2.88 -48.30
N TYR A 892 4.86 1.61 -48.68
CA TYR A 892 5.95 0.65 -48.73
C TYR A 892 6.75 0.78 -50.02
N ASP A 893 8.01 1.25 -49.89
CA ASP A 893 8.94 1.40 -51.01
C ASP A 893 9.86 0.17 -51.08
N GLY A 894 9.41 -0.89 -51.75
CA GLY A 894 10.14 -2.18 -51.87
C GLY A 894 11.47 -2.10 -52.67
N SER A 895 11.94 -0.91 -52.99
CA SER A 895 13.15 -0.63 -53.78
C SER A 895 14.43 -0.47 -52.94
N LYS A 896 14.35 -0.45 -51.60
CA LYS A 896 15.52 -0.44 -50.70
C LYS A 896 16.09 -1.85 -50.48
N LYS A 897 16.60 -2.49 -51.54
CA LYS A 897 17.45 -3.67 -51.37
C LYS A 897 18.85 -3.23 -50.91
N THR A 898 19.18 -3.48 -49.64
CA THR A 898 20.53 -3.83 -49.15
C THR A 898 21.71 -3.03 -49.75
N GLU A 899 21.79 -1.74 -49.45
CA GLU A 899 23.07 -1.00 -49.48
C GLU A 899 23.58 -0.82 -48.05
N ASP A 900 24.05 -1.89 -47.45
CA ASP A 900 25.04 -1.83 -46.37
C ASP A 900 25.63 -3.22 -46.22
N LEU A 901 26.80 -3.42 -46.86
CA LEU A 901 27.88 -4.38 -46.56
C LEU A 901 28.71 -4.66 -47.84
N ARG A 902 29.63 -3.75 -48.20
CA ARG A 902 30.99 -4.05 -48.72
C ARG A 902 31.82 -2.77 -48.96
N PRO A 903 33.13 -2.77 -48.66
CA PRO A 903 34.00 -1.59 -48.73
C PRO A 903 34.60 -1.35 -50.12
N ASP A 904 34.94 -0.09 -50.35
CA ASP A 904 35.57 0.56 -51.51
C ASP A 904 36.50 -0.30 -52.40
N GLN A 905 36.31 -0.16 -53.72
CA GLN A 905 37.41 0.02 -54.69
C GLN A 905 36.96 0.66 -56.02
N ASN A 906 37.75 1.65 -56.44
CA ASN A 906 37.69 2.52 -57.62
C ASN A 906 37.29 1.84 -58.96
N ASP A 907 36.51 2.48 -59.85
CA ASP A 907 36.94 3.51 -60.82
C ASP A 907 35.90 3.76 -61.94
N THR A 908 35.82 5.02 -62.40
CA THR A 908 35.28 5.55 -63.69
C THR A 908 33.79 5.45 -64.08
N SER A 909 33.17 6.61 -64.29
CA SER A 909 31.97 6.89 -65.11
C SER A 909 32.39 7.38 -66.52
N PRO A 910 31.53 7.56 -67.57
CA PRO A 910 30.06 7.68 -67.59
C PRO A 910 29.28 7.02 -68.78
N GLN A 911 27.97 6.79 -68.63
CA GLN A 911 26.87 7.20 -69.56
C GLN A 911 25.57 6.39 -69.37
N THR A 912 24.59 7.08 -68.77
CA THR A 912 23.18 7.18 -69.19
C THR A 912 22.47 5.96 -69.79
N GLN A 913 21.64 5.30 -68.97
CA GLN A 913 20.23 5.06 -69.28
C GLN A 913 19.45 4.93 -67.96
N THR A 914 18.54 5.88 -67.77
CA THR A 914 17.52 5.96 -66.72
C THR A 914 16.76 4.65 -66.55
N GLU A 915 16.91 3.99 -65.40
CA GLU A 915 15.89 3.05 -64.92
C GLU A 915 14.77 3.85 -64.21
N PRO A 916 13.49 3.64 -64.60
CA PRO A 916 12.37 4.31 -63.96
C PRO A 916 12.16 3.73 -62.56
N GLY A 917 12.12 4.61 -61.57
CA GLY A 917 11.90 4.26 -60.17
C GLY A 917 10.53 3.63 -59.90
N SER A 918 10.48 2.87 -58.80
CA SER A 918 9.41 2.36 -57.91
C SER A 918 7.91 2.43 -58.32
N ILE A 919 7.50 3.38 -59.15
CA ILE A 919 6.11 3.62 -59.60
C ILE A 919 5.68 2.66 -60.72
N THR A 920 6.61 2.10 -61.50
CA THR A 920 6.26 1.19 -62.61
C THR A 920 5.76 -0.18 -62.17
N THR A 921 6.07 -0.62 -60.95
CA THR A 921 5.51 -1.85 -60.35
C THR A 921 4.07 -1.68 -59.88
N ILE A 922 3.64 -0.47 -59.53
CA ILE A 922 2.27 -0.14 -59.08
C ILE A 922 1.27 -0.14 -60.26
N LEU A 923 1.74 0.11 -61.50
CA LEU A 923 0.94 0.07 -62.73
C LEU A 923 0.46 -1.35 -63.12
N ASN A 924 0.86 -2.41 -62.40
CA ASN A 924 0.36 -3.78 -62.62
C ASN A 924 -0.75 -4.20 -61.61
N ASP A 925 -1.16 -3.31 -60.69
CA ASP A 925 -2.09 -3.61 -59.59
C ASP A 925 -3.45 -2.86 -59.68
N ASP A 926 -3.79 -2.41 -60.88
CA ASP A 926 -5.01 -1.68 -61.23
C ASP A 926 -6.31 -2.42 -60.83
N GLU A 927 -6.37 -3.73 -61.07
CA GLU A 927 -7.54 -4.54 -60.71
C GLU A 927 -7.69 -4.76 -59.21
N LEU A 928 -6.57 -4.86 -58.48
CA LEU A 928 -6.56 -5.03 -57.04
C LEU A 928 -7.11 -3.78 -56.36
N MET A 929 -6.66 -2.60 -56.77
CA MET A 929 -7.16 -1.31 -56.24
C MET A 929 -8.66 -1.12 -56.49
N LEU A 930 -9.17 -1.57 -57.65
CA LEU A 930 -10.61 -1.56 -57.96
C LEU A 930 -11.42 -2.58 -57.14
N GLN A 931 -10.84 -3.74 -56.80
CA GLN A 931 -11.47 -4.72 -55.91
C GLN A 931 -11.55 -4.21 -54.47
N VAL A 932 -10.47 -3.62 -53.95
CA VAL A 932 -10.45 -2.94 -52.65
C VAL A 932 -11.53 -1.85 -52.57
N LEU A 933 -11.64 -1.01 -53.61
CA LEU A 933 -12.66 0.03 -53.70
C LEU A 933 -14.08 -0.54 -53.66
N ARG A 934 -14.34 -1.67 -54.35
CA ARG A 934 -15.66 -2.34 -54.31
C ARG A 934 -16.02 -2.85 -52.93
N VAL A 935 -15.07 -3.47 -52.21
CA VAL A 935 -15.30 -3.96 -50.85
C VAL A 935 -15.63 -2.79 -49.92
N LEU A 936 -14.82 -1.73 -49.92
CA LEU A 936 -15.04 -0.56 -49.08
C LEU A 936 -16.40 0.13 -49.34
N VAL A 937 -16.79 0.30 -50.60
CA VAL A 937 -18.08 0.90 -50.97
C VAL A 937 -19.26 0.01 -50.58
N ASN A 938 -19.17 -1.30 -50.82
CA ASN A 938 -20.22 -2.24 -50.43
C ASN A 938 -20.42 -2.26 -48.91
N THR A 939 -19.34 -2.28 -48.13
CA THR A 939 -19.41 -2.22 -46.65
C THR A 939 -19.95 -0.89 -46.17
N ALA A 940 -19.51 0.24 -46.75
CA ALA A 940 -20.03 1.57 -46.41
C ALA A 940 -21.52 1.73 -46.71
N SER A 941 -22.00 1.10 -47.80
CA SER A 941 -23.42 1.13 -48.21
C SER A 941 -24.33 0.23 -47.37
N SER A 942 -23.76 -0.79 -46.71
CA SER A 942 -24.49 -1.81 -45.95
C SER A 942 -24.37 -1.66 -44.43
N SER A 943 -23.47 -0.81 -43.91
CA SER A 943 -23.36 -0.54 -42.47
C SER A 943 -24.57 0.24 -41.94
N SER A 944 -25.09 -0.21 -40.79
CA SER A 944 -26.17 0.44 -40.05
C SER A 944 -25.70 1.55 -39.12
N ASP A 945 -24.38 1.63 -38.85
CA ASP A 945 -23.77 2.67 -38.01
C ASP A 945 -23.25 3.82 -38.87
N ARG A 946 -23.63 5.05 -38.51
CA ARG A 946 -23.33 6.26 -39.29
C ARG A 946 -21.84 6.63 -39.23
N ASP A 947 -21.19 6.43 -38.09
CA ASP A 947 -19.78 6.80 -37.92
C ASP A 947 -18.87 5.80 -38.64
N GLU A 948 -19.18 4.51 -38.55
CA GLU A 948 -18.49 3.44 -39.27
C GLU A 948 -18.64 3.59 -40.80
N ALA A 949 -19.87 3.83 -41.30
CA ALA A 949 -20.10 4.05 -42.73
C ALA A 949 -19.30 5.26 -43.25
N ARG A 950 -19.18 6.33 -42.45
CA ARG A 950 -18.40 7.53 -42.81
C ARG A 950 -16.92 7.22 -42.97
N GLU A 951 -16.31 6.46 -42.07
CA GLU A 951 -14.90 6.06 -42.18
C GLU A 951 -14.63 5.28 -43.48
N PHE A 952 -15.49 4.32 -43.82
CA PHE A 952 -15.36 3.54 -45.06
C PHE A 952 -15.54 4.40 -46.32
N TRP A 953 -16.45 5.37 -46.30
CA TRP A 953 -16.59 6.35 -47.38
C TRP A 953 -15.36 7.25 -47.52
N ASP A 954 -14.82 7.76 -46.41
CA ASP A 954 -13.61 8.61 -46.42
C ASP A 954 -12.40 7.84 -46.99
N MET A 955 -12.21 6.58 -46.60
CA MET A 955 -11.17 5.70 -47.17
C MET A 955 -11.39 5.43 -48.66
N SER A 956 -12.64 5.18 -49.08
CA SER A 956 -13.00 4.98 -50.50
C SER A 956 -12.66 6.21 -51.34
N PHE A 957 -12.93 7.42 -50.83
CA PHE A 957 -12.60 8.66 -51.51
C PHE A 957 -11.09 8.94 -51.53
N GLN A 958 -10.35 8.60 -50.48
CA GLN A 958 -8.88 8.70 -50.48
C GLN A 958 -8.25 7.77 -51.52
N LEU A 959 -8.72 6.52 -51.58
CA LEU A 959 -8.29 5.55 -52.58
C LEU A 959 -8.59 6.05 -54.01
N ALA A 960 -9.78 6.61 -54.24
CA ALA A 960 -10.15 7.19 -55.54
C ALA A 960 -9.26 8.40 -55.92
N ARG A 961 -8.92 9.26 -54.95
CA ARG A 961 -7.95 10.36 -55.16
C ARG A 961 -6.55 9.86 -55.48
N PHE A 962 -6.13 8.77 -54.84
CA PHE A 962 -4.84 8.15 -55.12
C PHE A 962 -4.80 7.52 -56.52
N ILE A 963 -5.85 6.79 -56.92
CA ILE A 963 -6.02 6.28 -58.30
C ILE A 963 -5.96 7.43 -59.31
N GLN A 964 -6.61 8.57 -59.01
CA GLN A 964 -6.56 9.76 -59.85
C GLN A 964 -5.16 10.40 -59.92
N ALA A 965 -4.39 10.37 -58.82
CA ALA A 965 -3.03 10.91 -58.77
C ALA A 965 -2.02 10.01 -59.51
N LEU A 966 -2.24 8.68 -59.53
CA LEU A 966 -1.47 7.72 -60.32
C LEU A 966 -1.79 7.82 -61.82
N ASP A 967 -3.03 8.07 -62.20
CA ASP A 967 -3.48 8.22 -63.60
C ASP A 967 -3.24 9.65 -64.14
N LYS A 968 -2.16 10.33 -63.70
CA LYS A 968 -1.83 11.72 -64.10
C LYS A 968 -1.57 11.89 -65.60
N GLU A 969 -1.34 10.80 -66.34
CA GLU A 969 -1.18 10.82 -67.80
C GLU A 969 -2.45 10.39 -68.58
N ASN A 970 -3.58 10.05 -67.90
CA ASN A 970 -4.84 9.61 -68.54
C ASN A 970 -4.65 8.47 -69.56
N LYS A 971 -3.73 7.53 -69.30
CA LYS A 971 -3.44 6.42 -70.22
C LYS A 971 -4.28 5.17 -69.95
N THR A 972 -5.14 5.19 -68.93
CA THR A 972 -5.93 4.03 -68.48
C THR A 972 -7.41 4.37 -68.28
N SER A 973 -8.30 3.36 -68.26
CA SER A 973 -9.75 3.53 -67.99
C SER A 973 -10.09 3.40 -66.50
N LEU A 974 -9.10 3.52 -65.61
CA LEU A 974 -9.22 3.20 -64.18
C LEU A 974 -10.07 4.19 -63.41
N VAL A 975 -9.83 5.48 -63.62
CA VAL A 975 -10.60 6.54 -62.95
C VAL A 975 -12.09 6.44 -63.32
N GLN A 976 -12.42 6.13 -64.57
CA GLN A 976 -13.82 5.91 -65.00
C GLN A 976 -14.45 4.69 -64.31
N ARG A 977 -13.72 3.58 -64.18
CA ARG A 977 -14.20 2.37 -63.49
C ARG A 977 -14.34 2.59 -61.99
N ALA A 978 -13.43 3.33 -61.35
CA ALA A 978 -13.50 3.67 -59.94
C ALA A 978 -14.71 4.58 -59.63
N VAL A 979 -14.98 5.56 -60.49
CA VAL A 979 -16.17 6.43 -60.39
C VAL A 979 -17.47 5.65 -60.57
N GLN A 980 -17.51 4.66 -61.46
CA GLN A 980 -18.67 3.75 -61.60
C GLN A 980 -18.92 2.86 -60.38
N ILE A 981 -17.89 2.57 -59.58
CA ILE A 981 -18.04 1.80 -58.35
C ILE A 981 -18.58 2.68 -57.21
N LEU A 982 -18.24 3.97 -57.21
CA LEU A 982 -18.71 4.95 -56.21
C LEU A 982 -20.14 5.45 -56.46
N SER A 983 -20.67 5.27 -57.67
CA SER A 983 -22.03 5.64 -58.10
C SER A 983 -23.03 4.52 -57.85
#